data_AF-A0A9W8I1C8-F1
#
_entry.id   AF-A0A9W8I1C8-F1
#
_cell.length_a   1.000
_cell.length_b   1.000
_cell.length_c   1.000
_cell.angle_alpha   90.00
_cell.angle_beta   90.00
_cell.angle_gamma   90.00
#
_symmetry.space_group_name_H-M   'P 1'
#
loop_
_entity.id
_entity.type
_entity.pdbx_description
1 polymer ?
#
loop_
_entity_poly.entity_id
_entity_poly.type
_entity_poly.pdbx_seq_one_letter_code
_entity_poly.pdbx_strand_id
1 'polypeptide(L)'
;MPTNEELQKRVDVLQRQLRKAGDHLKRLASENGNLNEQIERLSSRDVEPQALAQEPDTNHKTKNLSKDKDKATATVDAKNNSNIEELKAECARSRERIRELESQTAEMEAKAVKANDAQQSDLHEWETEAKELATKLGVSAKETGPALIRAIGTHINSTAGPGTGAKDIEPLEEEIAKLRMEATQELDTRQSLEKSVAELESKLCAFADGETEVGRVLDNLARMDKIPDTVPASLRPGLERAMQDLKANRNANGKSYKEEVEGLQQQLAETNTELQDVSKAHNDLVKDYDLLLERIGTMRDALKAKMNAESDELKRLRTEAASANQSQTRLVQDIKERDESINKLRKELEEARRKLWESQEKTSQAQYEHDDAIQEYERQIAELKSRTSTAEKQLESDSAQHTQLEERIELLQGDLNRALNAESQWVEERGMHLVTIQNLQSALESLQVSKDTDVDIAVEKLREELRQSAAGQRAATARAEKAEDRLRKIELSGATAEQCQQKITDQMSEIERLRHEVAVLKDHLNESMHRLREESSEFNLDKRVITNLVVGFLALPYGDSKRYEILQLMSSILQFSEEQQEKVGLIRKAGRRAPLKSASPGTPTSETTPTPGETKDSFSDQWISFLLRESSNTRTKHAPP
;
A
#
# COMPACT_ATOMS: atom_id res chain seq x y z
N MET A 1 49.96 -11.86 35.43
CA MET A 1 49.26 -10.79 36.15
C MET A 1 49.35 -9.52 35.32
N PRO A 2 48.25 -8.78 35.09
CA PRO A 2 48.33 -7.43 34.52
C PRO A 2 49.11 -6.52 35.48
N THR A 3 49.83 -5.55 34.93
CA THR A 3 50.58 -4.58 35.73
C THR A 3 49.63 -3.57 36.39
N ASN A 4 50.07 -2.99 37.51
CA ASN A 4 49.25 -2.00 38.25
C ASN A 4 48.91 -0.78 37.36
N GLU A 5 49.79 -0.43 36.42
CA GLU A 5 49.59 0.66 35.47
C GLU A 5 48.51 0.36 34.41
N GLU A 6 48.37 -0.89 33.97
CA GLU A 6 47.28 -1.33 33.08
C GLU A 6 45.93 -1.31 33.80
N LEU A 7 45.90 -1.73 35.06
CA LEU A 7 44.70 -1.65 35.90
C LEU A 7 44.28 -0.17 36.09
N GLN A 8 45.23 0.72 36.39
CA GLN A 8 44.97 2.15 36.53
C GLN A 8 44.42 2.75 35.23
N LYS A 9 45.04 2.49 34.07
CA LYS A 9 44.56 2.94 32.76
C LYS A 9 43.15 2.41 32.45
N ARG A 10 42.82 1.19 32.85
CA ARG A 10 41.49 0.58 32.68
C ARG A 10 40.45 1.23 33.60
N VAL A 11 40.82 1.58 34.84
CA VAL A 11 40.00 2.41 35.74
C VAL A 11 39.76 3.80 35.15
N ASP A 12 40.79 4.47 34.61
CA ASP A 12 40.63 5.81 33.99
C ASP A 12 39.75 5.79 32.74
N VAL A 13 39.71 4.69 32.00
CA VAL A 13 38.77 4.49 30.87
C VAL A 13 37.35 4.27 31.39
N LEU A 14 37.16 3.41 32.40
CA LEU A 14 35.86 3.17 33.02
C LEU A 14 35.28 4.43 33.68
N GLN A 15 36.11 5.24 34.37
CA GLN A 15 35.69 6.52 34.92
C GLN A 15 35.28 7.53 33.83
N ARG A 16 35.98 7.56 32.68
CA ARG A 16 35.59 8.39 31.53
C ARG A 16 34.29 7.91 30.88
N GLN A 17 34.07 6.60 30.79
CA GLN A 17 32.81 6.03 30.33
C GLN A 17 31.66 6.35 31.31
N LEU A 18 31.89 6.23 32.62
CA LEU A 18 30.91 6.55 33.65
C LEU A 18 30.52 8.04 33.65
N ARG A 19 31.48 8.96 33.45
CA ARG A 19 31.18 10.39 33.25
C ARG A 19 30.33 10.62 32.00
N LYS A 20 30.71 10.06 30.86
CA LYS A 20 29.91 10.15 29.61
C LYS A 20 28.48 9.60 29.78
N ALA A 21 28.31 8.49 30.49
CA ALA A 21 26.99 7.94 30.81
C ALA A 21 26.19 8.89 31.72
N GLY A 22 26.82 9.47 32.75
CA GLY A 22 26.20 10.47 33.63
C GLY A 22 25.77 11.74 32.87
N ASP A 23 26.58 12.21 31.93
CA ASP A 23 26.24 13.38 31.10
C ASP A 23 25.12 13.06 30.09
N HIS A 24 25.06 11.83 29.57
CA HIS A 24 23.95 11.38 28.72
C HIS A 24 22.64 11.23 29.52
N LEU A 25 22.70 10.72 30.76
CA LEU A 25 21.55 10.64 31.66
C LEU A 25 21.05 12.03 32.06
N LYS A 26 21.93 13.01 32.25
CA LYS A 26 21.53 14.42 32.46
C LYS A 26 20.79 15.00 31.25
N ARG A 27 21.24 14.71 30.02
CA ARG A 27 20.53 15.14 28.79
C ARG A 27 19.13 14.53 28.72
N LEU A 28 19.02 13.21 28.90
CA LEU A 28 17.74 12.51 28.92
C LEU A 28 16.81 13.03 30.03
N ALA A 29 17.35 13.40 31.21
CA ALA A 29 16.58 14.03 32.27
C ALA A 29 16.06 15.44 31.87
N SER A 30 16.88 16.25 31.18
CA SER A 30 16.43 17.56 30.66
C SER A 30 15.45 17.45 29.48
N GLU A 31 15.59 16.44 28.62
CA GLU A 31 14.67 16.16 27.52
C GLU A 31 13.33 15.67 28.08
N ASN A 32 13.34 14.74 29.05
CA ASN A 32 12.13 14.32 29.76
C ASN A 32 11.47 15.47 30.53
N GLY A 33 12.25 16.39 31.12
CA GLY A 33 11.71 17.61 31.74
C GLY A 33 10.98 18.51 30.74
N ASN A 34 11.59 18.78 29.59
CA ASN A 34 11.01 19.58 28.52
C ASN A 34 9.78 18.90 27.87
N LEU A 35 9.81 17.57 27.70
CA LEU A 35 8.65 16.78 27.28
C LEU A 35 7.53 16.82 28.33
N ASN A 36 7.86 16.78 29.63
CA ASN A 36 6.86 16.89 30.68
C ASN A 36 6.25 18.30 30.74
N GLU A 37 7.03 19.36 30.52
CA GLU A 37 6.50 20.73 30.31
C GLU A 37 5.61 20.82 29.06
N GLN A 38 5.95 20.13 27.97
CA GLN A 38 5.07 20.07 26.79
C GLN A 38 3.76 19.33 27.10
N ILE A 39 3.82 18.20 27.80
CA ILE A 39 2.64 17.44 28.25
C ILE A 39 1.79 18.28 29.21
N GLU A 40 2.40 19.01 30.14
CA GLU A 40 1.69 19.90 31.07
C GLU A 40 1.04 21.09 30.35
N ARG A 41 1.70 21.67 29.34
CA ARG A 41 1.11 22.72 28.47
C ARG A 41 -0.02 22.20 27.58
N LEU A 42 0.08 20.96 27.08
CA LEU A 42 -0.99 20.32 26.31
C LEU A 42 -2.19 19.98 27.22
N SER A 43 -1.94 19.33 28.36
CA SER A 43 -2.96 19.03 29.37
C SER A 43 -3.63 20.31 29.92
N SER A 44 -2.89 21.42 30.05
CA SER A 44 -3.46 22.72 30.43
C SER A 44 -4.31 23.35 29.33
N ARG A 45 -4.18 22.91 28.07
CA ARG A 45 -5.01 23.35 26.94
C ARG A 45 -6.25 22.49 26.76
N ASP A 46 -6.24 21.25 27.26
CA ASP A 46 -7.35 20.30 27.13
C ASP A 46 -8.32 20.32 28.35
N VAL A 47 -8.01 21.08 29.41
CA VAL A 47 -8.90 21.29 30.57
C VAL A 47 -9.72 22.59 30.42
N GLU A 48 -10.67 22.59 29.47
CA GLU A 48 -11.88 23.43 29.59
C GLU A 48 -13.18 22.69 29.15
N PRO A 49 -13.58 21.60 29.85
CA PRO A 49 -14.73 20.77 29.42
C PRO A 49 -16.12 21.43 29.60
N GLN A 50 -16.19 22.70 30.00
CA GLN A 50 -17.44 23.43 30.21
C GLN A 50 -17.79 24.43 29.08
N ALA A 51 -16.82 24.86 28.27
CA ALA A 51 -17.09 25.74 27.12
C ALA A 51 -17.86 24.99 26.01
N LEU A 52 -17.45 23.76 25.71
CA LEU A 52 -18.03 22.93 24.63
C LEU A 52 -19.48 22.47 24.86
N ALA A 53 -20.05 22.71 26.04
CA ALA A 53 -21.45 22.40 26.36
C ALA A 53 -22.42 23.56 26.06
N GLN A 54 -21.92 24.75 25.67
CA GLN A 54 -22.74 25.95 25.42
C GLN A 54 -22.77 26.41 23.94
N GLU A 55 -22.41 25.56 22.99
CA GLU A 55 -22.62 25.82 21.56
C GLU A 55 -23.75 24.96 20.93
N PRO A 56 -25.03 25.27 21.17
CA PRO A 56 -26.08 24.82 20.25
C PRO A 56 -26.00 25.55 18.89
N ASP A 57 -25.40 26.74 18.89
CA ASP A 57 -25.49 27.69 17.78
C ASP A 57 -24.61 27.30 16.58
N THR A 58 -23.40 26.77 16.78
CA THR A 58 -22.51 26.40 15.66
C THR A 58 -23.08 25.25 14.81
N ASN A 59 -23.74 24.25 15.40
CA ASN A 59 -24.37 23.16 14.65
C ASN A 59 -25.65 23.60 13.91
N HIS A 60 -26.39 24.57 14.45
CA HIS A 60 -27.46 25.24 13.71
C HIS A 60 -26.90 26.12 12.57
N LYS A 61 -25.79 26.81 12.81
CA LYS A 61 -25.13 27.72 11.88
C LYS A 61 -24.48 26.97 10.71
N THR A 62 -23.82 25.83 10.93
CA THR A 62 -23.33 24.96 9.84
C THR A 62 -24.47 24.37 9.01
N LYS A 63 -25.57 23.94 9.65
CA LYS A 63 -26.75 23.43 8.95
C LYS A 63 -27.47 24.50 8.12
N ASN A 64 -27.53 25.73 8.62
CA ASN A 64 -28.04 26.87 7.86
C ASN A 64 -27.09 27.27 6.73
N LEU A 65 -25.78 27.35 6.99
CA LEU A 65 -24.76 27.63 5.95
C LEU A 65 -24.74 26.57 4.85
N SER A 66 -24.95 25.28 5.16
CA SER A 66 -25.18 24.25 4.13
C SER A 66 -26.45 24.57 3.34
N LYS A 67 -27.59 24.74 4.02
CA LYS A 67 -28.87 25.02 3.36
C LYS A 67 -28.85 26.28 2.49
N ASP A 68 -28.07 27.30 2.87
CA ASP A 68 -27.91 28.54 2.12
C ASP A 68 -26.89 28.41 1.00
N LYS A 69 -25.83 27.60 1.17
CA LYS A 69 -24.96 27.15 0.06
C LYS A 69 -25.76 26.35 -0.98
N ASP A 70 -26.61 25.42 -0.55
CA ASP A 70 -27.41 24.56 -1.42
C ASP A 70 -28.46 25.37 -2.21
N LYS A 71 -29.02 26.44 -1.61
CA LYS A 71 -29.81 27.45 -2.33
C LYS A 71 -28.96 28.27 -3.29
N ALA A 72 -27.76 28.68 -2.90
CA ALA A 72 -26.86 29.49 -3.73
C ALA A 72 -26.41 28.71 -4.97
N THR A 73 -26.06 27.43 -4.84
CA THR A 73 -25.78 26.56 -6.00
C THR A 73 -27.03 26.40 -6.85
N ALA A 74 -28.18 26.01 -6.27
CA ALA A 74 -29.42 25.83 -7.04
C ALA A 74 -29.88 27.10 -7.80
N THR A 75 -29.66 28.29 -7.26
CA THR A 75 -29.98 29.57 -7.94
C THR A 75 -28.93 29.96 -8.98
N VAL A 76 -27.65 29.66 -8.77
CA VAL A 76 -26.60 29.79 -9.80
C VAL A 76 -26.85 28.80 -10.95
N ASP A 77 -27.17 27.55 -10.66
CA ASP A 77 -27.44 26.50 -11.65
C ASP A 77 -28.71 26.83 -12.47
N ALA A 78 -29.77 27.31 -11.81
CA ALA A 78 -30.97 27.79 -12.50
C ALA A 78 -30.67 28.98 -13.42
N LYS A 79 -29.84 29.94 -12.97
CA LYS A 79 -29.45 31.10 -13.79
C LYS A 79 -28.52 30.71 -14.94
N ASN A 80 -27.57 29.81 -14.71
CA ASN A 80 -26.68 29.27 -15.74
C ASN A 80 -27.49 28.54 -16.81
N ASN A 81 -28.45 27.68 -16.43
CA ASN A 81 -29.35 27.02 -17.37
C ASN A 81 -30.21 28.02 -18.16
N SER A 82 -30.74 29.06 -17.51
CA SER A 82 -31.46 30.15 -18.20
C SER A 82 -30.59 30.86 -19.23
N ASN A 83 -29.36 31.24 -18.86
CA ASN A 83 -28.41 31.87 -19.77
C ASN A 83 -28.02 30.94 -20.94
N ILE A 84 -27.88 29.63 -20.69
CA ILE A 84 -27.57 28.62 -21.71
C ILE A 84 -28.71 28.48 -22.72
N GLU A 85 -29.98 28.46 -22.29
CA GLU A 85 -31.12 28.44 -23.22
C GLU A 85 -31.27 29.76 -23.99
N GLU A 86 -30.99 30.91 -23.36
CA GLU A 86 -30.97 32.21 -24.05
C GLU A 86 -29.87 32.28 -25.13
N LEU A 87 -28.65 31.84 -24.82
CA LEU A 87 -27.55 31.72 -25.77
C LEU A 87 -27.84 30.71 -26.89
N LYS A 88 -28.52 29.59 -26.60
CA LYS A 88 -29.00 28.65 -27.63
C LYS A 88 -30.01 29.31 -28.56
N ALA A 89 -30.96 30.08 -28.01
CA ALA A 89 -31.97 30.80 -28.78
C ALA A 89 -31.36 31.96 -29.62
N GLU A 90 -30.32 32.62 -29.13
CA GLU A 90 -29.55 33.60 -29.90
C GLU A 90 -28.69 32.94 -31.00
N CYS A 91 -28.05 31.81 -30.71
CA CYS A 91 -27.35 31.00 -31.73
C CYS A 91 -28.31 30.47 -32.81
N ALA A 92 -29.54 30.09 -32.45
CA ALA A 92 -30.57 29.67 -33.41
C ALA A 92 -30.97 30.84 -34.33
N ARG A 93 -31.32 32.00 -33.77
CA ARG A 93 -31.63 33.23 -34.52
C ARG A 93 -30.46 33.66 -35.43
N SER A 94 -29.22 33.53 -34.96
CA SER A 94 -28.02 33.85 -35.74
C SER A 94 -27.83 32.91 -36.93
N ARG A 95 -28.02 31.59 -36.75
CA ARG A 95 -27.98 30.60 -37.85
C ARG A 95 -29.09 30.83 -38.88
N GLU A 96 -30.28 31.20 -38.42
CA GLU A 96 -31.40 31.53 -39.30
C GLU A 96 -31.11 32.79 -40.13
N ARG A 97 -30.52 33.82 -39.51
CA ARG A 97 -30.06 35.02 -40.22
C ARG A 97 -28.92 34.74 -41.20
N ILE A 98 -28.02 33.80 -40.90
CA ILE A 98 -26.99 33.35 -41.84
C ILE A 98 -27.63 32.69 -43.07
N ARG A 99 -28.57 31.75 -42.89
CA ARG A 99 -29.28 31.12 -44.04
C ARG A 99 -30.04 32.12 -44.91
N GLU A 100 -30.66 33.12 -44.29
CA GLU A 100 -31.33 34.20 -45.02
C GLU A 100 -30.34 34.98 -45.89
N LEU A 101 -29.14 35.29 -45.36
CA LEU A 101 -28.08 35.95 -46.12
C LEU A 101 -27.50 35.05 -47.22
N GLU A 102 -27.27 33.76 -46.93
CA GLU A 102 -26.82 32.75 -47.91
C GLU A 102 -27.81 32.64 -49.10
N SER A 103 -29.11 32.61 -48.80
CA SER A 103 -30.21 32.63 -49.79
C SER A 103 -30.19 33.89 -50.64
N GLN A 104 -30.05 35.07 -50.01
CA GLN A 104 -29.95 36.35 -50.71
C GLN A 104 -28.69 36.44 -51.60
N THR A 105 -27.54 35.91 -51.16
CA THR A 105 -26.34 35.83 -52.01
C THR A 105 -26.55 34.89 -53.20
N ALA A 106 -27.16 33.72 -53.00
CA ALA A 106 -27.44 32.78 -54.09
C ALA A 106 -28.42 33.35 -55.12
N GLU A 107 -29.42 34.14 -54.69
CA GLU A 107 -30.33 34.83 -55.61
C GLU A 107 -29.61 35.94 -56.41
N MET A 108 -28.69 36.67 -55.77
CA MET A 108 -27.88 37.70 -56.44
C MET A 108 -26.87 37.10 -57.41
N GLU A 109 -26.23 35.98 -57.07
CA GLU A 109 -25.37 35.22 -57.98
C GLU A 109 -26.17 34.69 -59.18
N ALA A 110 -27.36 34.12 -58.95
CA ALA A 110 -28.24 33.67 -60.03
C ALA A 110 -28.73 34.80 -60.95
N LYS A 111 -28.88 36.03 -60.43
CA LYS A 111 -29.15 37.24 -61.23
C LYS A 111 -27.91 37.68 -62.01
N ALA A 112 -26.72 37.65 -61.39
CA ALA A 112 -25.47 38.01 -62.05
C ALA A 112 -25.09 37.05 -63.19
N VAL A 113 -25.28 35.74 -62.98
CA VAL A 113 -25.11 34.72 -64.04
C VAL A 113 -26.06 34.98 -65.21
N LYS A 114 -27.36 35.17 -64.96
CA LYS A 114 -28.33 35.49 -66.02
C LYS A 114 -28.00 36.79 -66.78
N ALA A 115 -27.47 37.80 -66.09
CA ALA A 115 -27.03 39.04 -66.72
C ALA A 115 -25.78 38.82 -67.60
N ASN A 116 -24.81 38.04 -67.13
CA ASN A 116 -23.65 37.64 -67.93
C ASN A 116 -24.06 36.79 -69.14
N ASP A 117 -24.97 35.83 -68.97
CA ASP A 117 -25.44 34.96 -70.05
C ASP A 117 -26.19 35.74 -71.11
N ALA A 118 -26.99 36.74 -70.71
CA ALA A 118 -27.58 37.72 -71.63
C ALA A 118 -26.49 38.52 -72.37
N GLN A 119 -25.51 39.12 -71.66
CA GLN A 119 -24.41 39.83 -72.30
C GLN A 119 -23.58 38.96 -73.26
N GLN A 120 -23.44 37.66 -72.98
CA GLN A 120 -22.77 36.72 -73.90
C GLN A 120 -23.65 36.37 -75.11
N SER A 121 -24.98 36.33 -74.95
CA SER A 121 -25.92 36.23 -76.07
C SER A 121 -25.84 37.47 -76.96
N ASP A 122 -25.95 38.66 -76.38
CA ASP A 122 -25.86 39.96 -77.08
C ASP A 122 -24.52 40.07 -77.84
N LEU A 123 -23.40 39.68 -77.21
CA LEU A 123 -22.07 39.68 -77.83
C LEU A 123 -21.96 38.65 -78.96
N HIS A 124 -22.58 37.48 -78.82
CA HIS A 124 -22.58 36.46 -79.87
C HIS A 124 -23.45 36.88 -81.07
N GLU A 125 -24.62 37.47 -80.83
CA GLU A 125 -25.51 38.03 -81.84
C GLU A 125 -24.79 39.14 -82.63
N TRP A 126 -24.19 40.09 -81.92
CA TRP A 126 -23.35 41.14 -82.52
C TRP A 126 -22.13 40.57 -83.28
N GLU A 127 -21.48 39.52 -82.77
CA GLU A 127 -20.43 38.82 -83.52
C GLU A 127 -20.96 38.13 -84.78
N THR A 128 -22.20 37.63 -84.81
CA THR A 128 -22.79 37.06 -86.02
C THR A 128 -23.17 38.16 -87.04
N GLU A 129 -23.72 39.28 -86.60
CA GLU A 129 -23.96 40.44 -87.46
C GLU A 129 -22.66 40.98 -88.06
N ALA A 130 -21.60 41.14 -87.26
CA ALA A 130 -20.30 41.59 -87.72
C ALA A 130 -19.67 40.62 -88.75
N LYS A 131 -19.89 39.30 -88.61
CA LYS A 131 -19.48 38.28 -89.59
C LYS A 131 -20.34 38.31 -90.87
N GLU A 132 -21.63 38.61 -90.77
CA GLU A 132 -22.50 38.79 -91.93
C GLU A 132 -22.14 40.07 -92.70
N LEU A 133 -21.88 41.18 -92.01
CA LEU A 133 -21.36 42.41 -92.62
C LEU A 133 -19.98 42.19 -93.27
N ALA A 134 -19.07 41.45 -92.62
CA ALA A 134 -17.78 41.11 -93.20
C ALA A 134 -17.90 40.30 -94.51
N THR A 135 -18.83 39.33 -94.56
CA THR A 135 -19.06 38.54 -95.78
C THR A 135 -19.78 39.33 -96.88
N LYS A 136 -20.73 40.21 -96.54
CA LYS A 136 -21.33 41.19 -97.48
C LYS A 136 -20.28 42.16 -98.08
N LEU A 137 -19.29 42.57 -97.28
CA LEU A 137 -18.20 43.46 -97.71
C LEU A 137 -17.00 42.73 -98.34
N GLY A 138 -17.05 41.39 -98.46
CA GLY A 138 -15.98 40.59 -99.06
C GLY A 138 -14.67 40.51 -98.26
N VAL A 139 -14.68 40.90 -96.98
CA VAL A 139 -13.51 40.91 -96.10
C VAL A 139 -13.23 39.48 -95.60
N SER A 140 -11.96 39.06 -95.57
CA SER A 140 -11.61 37.67 -95.28
C SER A 140 -11.91 37.28 -93.83
N ALA A 141 -12.83 36.33 -93.63
CA ALA A 141 -13.38 35.91 -92.33
C ALA A 141 -12.42 35.07 -91.47
N LYS A 142 -11.14 35.46 -91.36
CA LYS A 142 -10.13 34.85 -90.48
C LYS A 142 -9.86 35.62 -89.19
N GLU A 143 -10.38 36.84 -89.07
CA GLU A 143 -10.21 37.68 -87.89
C GLU A 143 -11.50 37.74 -87.07
N THR A 144 -11.38 37.73 -85.74
CA THR A 144 -12.50 37.81 -84.79
C THR A 144 -12.32 38.97 -83.82
N GLY A 145 -13.41 39.41 -83.18
CA GLY A 145 -13.40 40.52 -82.23
C GLY A 145 -12.80 41.83 -82.77
N PRO A 146 -12.03 42.58 -81.95
CA PRO A 146 -11.49 43.90 -82.34
C PRO A 146 -10.49 43.92 -83.50
N ALA A 147 -10.08 42.77 -84.04
CA ALA A 147 -9.33 42.71 -85.30
C ALA A 147 -10.27 42.96 -86.49
N LEU A 148 -11.37 42.21 -86.56
CA LEU A 148 -12.38 42.32 -87.62
C LEU A 148 -12.97 43.74 -87.74
N ILE A 149 -13.23 44.41 -86.62
CA ILE A 149 -13.71 45.81 -86.58
C ILE A 149 -12.71 46.75 -87.27
N ARG A 150 -11.41 46.54 -87.05
CA ARG A 150 -10.35 47.34 -87.68
C ARG A 150 -10.14 46.94 -89.14
N ALA A 151 -10.31 45.67 -89.52
CA ALA A 151 -10.28 45.23 -90.91
C ALA A 151 -11.43 45.85 -91.73
N ILE A 152 -12.67 45.81 -91.22
CA ILE A 152 -13.84 46.47 -91.82
C ILE A 152 -13.63 47.98 -91.89
N GLY A 153 -13.24 48.62 -90.78
CA GLY A 153 -12.99 50.06 -90.74
C GLY A 153 -11.88 50.52 -91.70
N THR A 154 -10.79 49.75 -91.84
CA THR A 154 -9.73 50.07 -92.81
C THR A 154 -10.14 49.79 -94.25
N HIS A 155 -10.99 48.79 -94.53
CA HIS A 155 -11.58 48.61 -95.85
C HIS A 155 -12.44 49.81 -96.25
N ILE A 156 -13.40 50.21 -95.39
CA ILE A 156 -14.28 51.36 -95.64
C ILE A 156 -13.46 52.65 -95.88
N ASN A 157 -12.47 52.90 -95.03
CA ASN A 157 -11.62 54.10 -95.14
C ASN A 157 -10.64 54.02 -96.33
N SER A 158 -10.30 52.82 -96.82
CA SER A 158 -9.50 52.62 -98.04
C SER A 158 -10.33 52.67 -99.33
N THR A 159 -11.64 52.43 -99.27
CA THR A 159 -12.56 52.72 -100.38
C THR A 159 -12.92 54.20 -100.48
N ALA A 160 -12.81 54.96 -99.38
CA ALA A 160 -13.02 56.41 -99.32
C ALA A 160 -11.86 57.24 -99.90
N GLY A 161 -11.43 56.92 -101.12
CA GLY A 161 -10.45 57.71 -101.87
C GLY A 161 -11.04 59.05 -102.38
N PRO A 162 -10.29 60.17 -102.37
CA PRO A 162 -10.84 61.49 -102.69
C PRO A 162 -11.02 61.68 -104.20
N GLY A 163 -12.19 61.33 -104.76
CA GLY A 163 -12.55 61.84 -106.10
C GLY A 163 -13.48 61.03 -107.02
N THR A 164 -14.34 60.12 -106.54
CA THR A 164 -15.39 59.50 -107.39
C THR A 164 -16.69 59.24 -106.65
N GLY A 165 -17.84 59.50 -107.30
CA GLY A 165 -19.10 58.81 -106.98
C GLY A 165 -19.95 59.37 -105.83
N ALA A 166 -20.35 60.65 -105.88
CA ALA A 166 -21.36 61.22 -104.97
C ALA A 166 -22.79 60.73 -105.30
N LYS A 167 -23.01 59.41 -105.23
CA LYS A 167 -24.31 58.72 -105.38
C LYS A 167 -24.43 57.42 -104.57
N ASP A 168 -23.32 56.75 -104.29
CA ASP A 168 -23.31 55.51 -103.48
C ASP A 168 -23.01 55.78 -102.00
N ILE A 169 -22.72 57.04 -101.65
CA ILE A 169 -22.45 57.50 -100.28
C ILE A 169 -23.75 57.89 -99.55
N GLU A 170 -24.73 58.50 -100.23
CA GLU A 170 -26.04 58.82 -99.62
C GLU A 170 -26.69 57.63 -98.91
N PRO A 171 -26.88 56.43 -99.52
CA PRO A 171 -27.51 55.31 -98.81
C PRO A 171 -26.65 54.76 -97.65
N LEU A 172 -25.33 54.88 -97.69
CA LEU A 172 -24.46 54.43 -96.59
C LEU A 172 -24.36 55.45 -95.45
N GLU A 173 -24.37 56.74 -95.74
CA GLU A 173 -24.52 57.78 -94.72
C GLU A 173 -25.94 57.80 -94.16
N GLU A 174 -26.97 57.50 -94.94
CA GLU A 174 -28.36 57.34 -94.51
C GLU A 174 -28.55 56.05 -93.69
N GLU A 175 -27.89 54.93 -94.04
CA GLU A 175 -27.94 53.68 -93.25
C GLU A 175 -27.09 53.75 -91.97
N ILE A 176 -25.93 54.44 -92.00
CA ILE A 176 -25.16 54.74 -90.77
C ILE A 176 -25.89 55.79 -89.91
N ALA A 177 -26.55 56.78 -90.52
CA ALA A 177 -27.43 57.70 -89.80
C ALA A 177 -28.64 56.97 -89.22
N LYS A 178 -29.23 56.01 -89.94
CA LYS A 178 -30.34 55.17 -89.48
C LYS A 178 -29.92 54.24 -88.35
N LEU A 179 -28.79 53.55 -88.43
CA LEU A 179 -28.23 52.75 -87.32
C LEU A 179 -27.88 53.62 -86.10
N ARG A 180 -27.38 54.85 -86.32
CA ARG A 180 -27.21 55.83 -85.24
C ARG A 180 -28.55 56.31 -84.70
N MET A 181 -29.57 56.48 -85.55
CA MET A 181 -30.89 56.95 -85.15
C MET A 181 -31.65 55.85 -84.39
N GLU A 182 -31.51 54.59 -84.80
CA GLU A 182 -32.00 53.39 -84.12
C GLU A 182 -31.27 53.20 -82.79
N ALA A 183 -29.94 53.32 -82.74
CA ALA A 183 -29.19 53.32 -81.47
C ALA A 183 -29.58 54.49 -80.53
N THR A 184 -29.82 55.69 -81.07
CA THR A 184 -30.39 56.80 -80.26
C THR A 184 -31.85 56.60 -79.94
N GLN A 185 -32.63 55.88 -80.73
CA GLN A 185 -34.02 55.52 -80.43
C GLN A 185 -34.10 54.39 -79.41
N GLU A 186 -33.14 53.48 -79.33
CA GLU A 186 -33.02 52.54 -78.21
C GLU A 186 -32.55 53.25 -76.94
N LEU A 187 -31.64 54.23 -77.05
CA LEU A 187 -31.25 55.06 -75.92
C LEU A 187 -32.39 55.99 -75.47
N ASP A 188 -33.15 56.57 -76.40
CA ASP A 188 -34.29 57.45 -76.13
C ASP A 188 -35.56 56.68 -75.76
N THR A 189 -35.75 55.43 -76.20
CA THR A 189 -36.81 54.56 -75.67
C THR A 189 -36.43 53.96 -74.33
N ARG A 190 -35.16 53.65 -74.05
CA ARG A 190 -34.70 53.41 -72.67
C ARG A 190 -34.92 54.63 -71.79
N GLN A 191 -34.45 55.82 -72.21
CA GLN A 191 -34.69 57.05 -71.46
C GLN A 191 -36.17 57.46 -71.42
N SER A 192 -37.00 57.09 -72.39
CA SER A 192 -38.46 57.33 -72.36
C SER A 192 -39.19 56.26 -71.55
N LEU A 193 -38.62 55.06 -71.39
CA LEU A 193 -39.10 54.06 -70.44
C LEU A 193 -38.71 54.49 -69.02
N GLU A 194 -37.47 54.92 -68.78
CA GLU A 194 -37.03 55.51 -67.51
C GLU A 194 -37.81 56.80 -67.18
N LYS A 195 -38.01 57.71 -68.16
CA LYS A 195 -38.87 58.88 -67.98
C LYS A 195 -40.34 58.52 -67.83
N SER A 196 -40.85 57.44 -68.43
CA SER A 196 -42.25 57.03 -68.22
C SER A 196 -42.45 56.27 -66.91
N VAL A 197 -41.45 55.54 -66.42
CA VAL A 197 -41.41 54.97 -65.05
C VAL A 197 -41.32 56.11 -64.04
N ALA A 198 -40.41 57.07 -64.21
CA ALA A 198 -40.32 58.25 -63.36
C ALA A 198 -41.56 59.16 -63.46
N GLU A 199 -42.20 59.26 -64.64
CA GLU A 199 -43.51 59.93 -64.77
C GLU A 199 -44.62 59.12 -64.11
N LEU A 200 -44.62 57.79 -64.16
CA LEU A 200 -45.64 56.96 -63.50
C LEU A 200 -45.48 57.00 -61.98
N GLU A 201 -44.25 56.96 -61.46
CA GLU A 201 -43.92 57.20 -60.05
C GLU A 201 -44.31 58.63 -59.65
N SER A 202 -43.96 59.64 -60.45
CA SER A 202 -44.36 61.03 -60.21
C SER A 202 -45.87 61.24 -60.31
N LYS A 203 -46.60 60.55 -61.19
CA LYS A 203 -48.07 60.64 -61.33
C LYS A 203 -48.78 59.85 -60.23
N LEU A 204 -48.18 58.77 -59.73
CA LEU A 204 -48.67 58.03 -58.55
C LEU A 204 -48.51 58.86 -57.27
N CYS A 205 -47.46 59.70 -57.16
CA CYS A 205 -47.32 60.69 -56.10
C CYS A 205 -48.19 61.95 -56.31
N ALA A 206 -48.38 62.41 -57.55
CA ALA A 206 -49.13 63.64 -57.85
C ALA A 206 -50.65 63.46 -57.90
N PHE A 207 -51.18 62.23 -57.84
CA PHE A 207 -52.64 61.98 -57.74
C PHE A 207 -53.19 62.10 -56.31
N ALA A 208 -52.38 62.58 -55.35
CA ALA A 208 -52.73 62.66 -53.93
C ALA A 208 -53.22 64.04 -53.46
N ASP A 209 -52.83 65.14 -54.12
CA ASP A 209 -53.04 66.52 -53.61
C ASP A 209 -53.45 67.53 -54.72
N GLY A 210 -54.74 67.94 -54.74
CA GLY A 210 -55.29 69.14 -55.41
C GLY A 210 -55.21 69.19 -56.97
N GLU A 211 -56.25 69.47 -57.75
CA GLU A 211 -57.55 70.11 -57.56
C GLU A 211 -57.53 71.58 -57.08
N THR A 212 -58.36 72.42 -57.74
CA THR A 212 -58.60 73.89 -57.58
C THR A 212 -57.72 74.90 -58.35
N GLU A 213 -58.29 76.09 -58.55
CA GLU A 213 -57.69 77.39 -58.97
C GLU A 213 -57.18 77.69 -60.39
N VAL A 214 -57.85 77.13 -61.42
CA VAL A 214 -57.80 77.68 -62.80
C VAL A 214 -58.87 78.80 -63.03
N GLY A 215 -59.81 79.00 -62.10
CA GLY A 215 -61.06 79.71 -62.34
C GLY A 215 -61.06 81.26 -62.33
N ARG A 216 -59.91 81.96 -62.28
CA ARG A 216 -59.90 83.36 -61.80
C ARG A 216 -59.14 84.46 -62.59
N VAL A 217 -58.60 84.19 -63.79
CA VAL A 217 -57.83 85.21 -64.56
C VAL A 217 -58.34 85.43 -66.00
N LEU A 218 -59.44 84.78 -66.40
CA LEU A 218 -60.00 84.84 -67.76
C LEU A 218 -61.22 85.79 -67.89
N ASP A 219 -61.23 86.92 -67.18
CA ASP A 219 -62.37 87.86 -67.15
C ASP A 219 -61.98 89.35 -67.11
N ASN A 220 -60.84 89.73 -67.71
CA ASN A 220 -60.33 91.12 -67.73
C ASN A 220 -59.96 91.62 -69.13
N LEU A 221 -60.75 91.28 -70.15
CA LEU A 221 -60.59 91.78 -71.53
C LEU A 221 -61.94 92.18 -72.15
N ALA A 222 -62.67 93.07 -71.48
CA ALA A 222 -63.92 93.61 -71.97
C ALA A 222 -64.10 95.12 -71.64
N ARG A 223 -64.50 95.89 -72.67
CA ARG A 223 -65.02 97.28 -72.64
C ARG A 223 -64.01 98.42 -72.40
N MET A 224 -63.71 99.19 -73.45
CA MET A 224 -64.06 100.63 -73.64
C MET A 224 -63.30 101.22 -74.86
N ASP A 225 -63.73 102.29 -75.55
CA ASP A 225 -65.07 102.68 -76.04
C ASP A 225 -64.96 103.80 -77.13
N LYS A 226 -65.97 103.94 -78.00
CA LYS A 226 -66.34 105.11 -78.85
C LYS A 226 -65.54 105.52 -80.13
N ILE A 227 -66.26 106.36 -80.90
CA ILE A 227 -66.17 106.85 -82.32
C ILE A 227 -66.62 108.36 -82.29
N PRO A 228 -66.97 109.12 -83.38
CA PRO A 228 -66.68 109.11 -84.83
C PRO A 228 -66.29 110.53 -85.37
N ASP A 229 -66.34 110.81 -86.69
CA ASP A 229 -67.26 111.85 -87.30
C ASP A 229 -67.10 112.06 -88.83
N THR A 230 -68.07 112.74 -89.49
CA THR A 230 -68.29 112.73 -90.96
C THR A 230 -68.87 114.00 -91.63
N VAL A 231 -68.45 114.28 -92.88
CA VAL A 231 -69.19 114.80 -94.09
C VAL A 231 -70.58 115.49 -93.92
N PRO A 232 -70.82 116.73 -94.46
CA PRO A 232 -71.91 116.91 -95.47
C PRO A 232 -71.91 118.13 -96.47
N ALA A 233 -72.26 117.84 -97.73
CA ALA A 233 -73.30 118.41 -98.64
C ALA A 233 -73.60 119.95 -98.92
N SER A 234 -73.44 120.32 -100.22
CA SER A 234 -74.40 120.94 -101.19
C SER A 234 -75.13 122.31 -101.00
N LEU A 235 -75.22 123.09 -102.11
CA LEU A 235 -76.24 124.09 -102.55
C LEU A 235 -75.79 124.68 -103.94
N ARG A 236 -76.49 125.41 -104.82
CA ARG A 236 -77.86 126.01 -104.97
C ARG A 236 -78.19 126.23 -106.49
N PRO A 237 -79.46 126.32 -106.99
CA PRO A 237 -79.77 126.35 -108.44
C PRO A 237 -80.41 127.63 -109.01
N GLY A 238 -80.40 127.76 -110.35
CA GLY A 238 -81.52 128.31 -111.16
C GLY A 238 -81.40 129.71 -111.77
N LEU A 239 -81.34 129.80 -113.11
CA LEU A 239 -81.80 130.95 -113.90
C LEU A 239 -82.26 130.48 -115.30
N GLU A 240 -83.40 130.98 -115.77
CA GLU A 240 -84.04 130.59 -117.04
C GLU A 240 -84.40 131.83 -117.88
N ARG A 241 -84.48 131.66 -119.21
CA ARG A 241 -85.08 132.58 -120.21
C ARG A 241 -84.73 134.08 -120.10
N ALA A 242 -83.74 134.49 -120.87
CA ALA A 242 -83.68 135.86 -121.41
C ALA A 242 -83.29 135.86 -122.89
N MET A 243 -84.00 136.68 -123.68
CA MET A 243 -83.56 137.22 -124.97
C MET A 243 -83.28 136.23 -126.12
N GLN A 244 -84.31 135.46 -126.47
CA GLN A 244 -84.72 135.40 -127.87
C GLN A 244 -85.25 136.81 -128.28
N ASP A 245 -85.13 137.17 -129.55
CA ASP A 245 -85.54 138.45 -130.16
C ASP A 245 -84.82 139.75 -129.74
N LEU A 246 -83.67 140.00 -130.40
CA LEU A 246 -83.41 141.32 -131.00
C LEU A 246 -82.81 141.15 -132.41
N LYS A 247 -83.69 141.18 -133.42
CA LYS A 247 -83.32 141.34 -134.84
C LYS A 247 -83.48 142.80 -135.28
N ALA A 248 -82.66 143.20 -136.26
CA ALA A 248 -82.90 144.29 -137.21
C ALA A 248 -82.91 145.75 -136.72
N ASN A 249 -81.72 146.31 -136.47
CA ASN A 249 -81.30 147.64 -136.96
C ASN A 249 -79.77 147.79 -136.79
N ARG A 250 -79.00 148.43 -137.68
CA ARG A 250 -79.25 148.86 -139.07
C ARG A 250 -77.89 149.15 -139.75
N ASN A 251 -77.76 148.82 -141.03
CA ASN A 251 -76.51 149.00 -141.79
C ASN A 251 -76.08 150.48 -141.87
N ALA A 252 -74.85 150.81 -141.42
CA ALA A 252 -73.87 151.68 -142.12
C ALA A 252 -72.66 152.02 -141.22
N ASN A 253 -71.53 151.29 -141.36
CA ASN A 253 -70.14 151.78 -141.29
C ASN A 253 -69.12 150.62 -141.31
N GLY A 254 -69.23 149.74 -142.30
CA GLY A 254 -68.23 148.68 -142.51
C GLY A 254 -67.02 149.20 -143.28
N LYS A 255 -65.87 149.38 -142.60
CA LYS A 255 -64.53 149.22 -143.20
C LYS A 255 -63.33 149.25 -142.23
N SER A 256 -63.46 149.81 -141.01
CA SER A 256 -62.29 150.08 -140.15
C SER A 256 -61.79 148.92 -139.28
N TYR A 257 -62.60 147.90 -139.00
CA TYR A 257 -62.34 146.91 -137.93
C TYR A 257 -61.92 145.52 -138.46
N LYS A 258 -61.12 145.46 -139.52
CA LYS A 258 -60.69 144.17 -140.10
C LYS A 258 -59.25 143.78 -139.82
N GLU A 259 -58.36 144.75 -139.60
CA GLU A 259 -56.91 144.52 -139.50
C GLU A 259 -56.46 144.16 -138.07
N GLU A 260 -57.12 144.69 -137.03
CA GLU A 260 -56.82 144.34 -135.63
C GLU A 260 -57.18 142.89 -135.25
N VAL A 261 -58.13 142.27 -135.97
CA VAL A 261 -58.64 140.92 -135.64
C VAL A 261 -57.65 139.82 -136.04
N GLU A 262 -56.95 139.97 -137.16
CA GLU A 262 -56.03 138.96 -137.68
C GLU A 262 -54.75 138.86 -136.81
N GLY A 263 -54.23 139.99 -136.30
CA GLY A 263 -53.08 140.01 -135.39
C GLY A 263 -53.32 139.33 -134.05
N LEU A 264 -54.52 139.50 -133.47
CA LEU A 264 -54.89 138.85 -132.20
C LEU A 264 -55.13 137.34 -132.35
N GLN A 265 -55.52 136.86 -133.54
CA GLN A 265 -55.68 135.42 -133.80
C GLN A 265 -54.34 134.67 -133.83
N GLN A 266 -53.26 135.32 -134.29
CA GLN A 266 -51.94 134.68 -134.39
C GLN A 266 -51.31 134.46 -133.00
N GLN A 267 -51.38 135.45 -132.10
CA GLN A 267 -50.87 135.33 -130.72
C GLN A 267 -51.62 134.28 -129.89
N LEU A 268 -52.91 134.06 -130.18
CA LEU A 268 -53.73 133.04 -129.52
C LEU A 268 -53.31 131.61 -129.93
N ALA A 269 -52.72 131.43 -131.11
CA ALA A 269 -52.23 130.13 -131.56
C ALA A 269 -50.90 129.75 -130.87
N GLU A 270 -49.94 130.69 -130.83
CA GLU A 270 -48.62 130.47 -130.24
C GLU A 270 -48.71 130.17 -128.73
N THR A 271 -49.47 131.00 -127.99
CA THR A 271 -49.70 130.79 -126.55
C THR A 271 -50.41 129.46 -126.24
N ASN A 272 -51.30 128.97 -127.12
CA ASN A 272 -51.94 127.67 -126.96
C ASN A 272 -50.97 126.49 -127.23
N THR A 273 -50.01 126.64 -128.15
CA THR A 273 -48.95 125.62 -128.34
C THR A 273 -47.98 125.57 -127.16
N GLU A 274 -47.56 126.71 -126.62
CA GLU A 274 -46.72 126.77 -125.41
C GLU A 274 -47.42 126.12 -124.21
N LEU A 275 -48.70 126.41 -124.01
CA LEU A 275 -49.52 125.80 -122.94
C LEU A 275 -49.61 124.27 -123.09
N GLN A 276 -49.68 123.76 -124.33
CA GLN A 276 -49.73 122.33 -124.60
C GLN A 276 -48.40 121.64 -124.27
N ASP A 277 -47.26 122.27 -124.55
CA ASP A 277 -45.93 121.70 -124.28
C ASP A 277 -45.55 121.81 -122.80
N VAL A 278 -45.93 122.89 -122.11
CA VAL A 278 -45.86 122.98 -120.63
C VAL A 278 -46.73 121.90 -119.98
N SER A 279 -47.92 121.62 -120.54
CA SER A 279 -48.78 120.53 -120.05
C SER A 279 -48.14 119.15 -120.25
N LYS A 280 -47.49 118.87 -121.39
CA LYS A 280 -46.73 117.62 -121.60
C LYS A 280 -45.61 117.49 -120.55
N ALA A 281 -44.76 118.50 -120.43
CA ALA A 281 -43.66 118.51 -119.48
C ALA A 281 -44.12 118.35 -118.02
N HIS A 282 -45.27 118.93 -117.64
CA HIS A 282 -45.87 118.72 -116.32
C HIS A 282 -46.34 117.27 -116.13
N ASN A 283 -47.04 116.69 -117.12
CA ASN A 283 -47.47 115.28 -117.06
C ASN A 283 -46.29 114.30 -117.03
N ASP A 284 -45.18 114.61 -117.70
CA ASP A 284 -43.98 113.78 -117.66
C ASP A 284 -43.25 113.91 -116.31
N LEU A 285 -43.14 115.13 -115.75
CA LEU A 285 -42.61 115.34 -114.40
C LEU A 285 -43.48 114.68 -113.30
N VAL A 286 -44.81 114.61 -113.49
CA VAL A 286 -45.71 113.85 -112.61
C VAL A 286 -45.44 112.35 -112.70
N LYS A 287 -45.22 111.79 -113.90
CA LYS A 287 -44.81 110.38 -114.04
C LYS A 287 -43.46 110.11 -113.37
N ASP A 288 -42.48 110.99 -113.54
CA ASP A 288 -41.18 110.85 -112.88
C ASP A 288 -41.29 110.94 -111.36
N TYR A 289 -42.19 111.79 -110.85
CA TYR A 289 -42.49 111.88 -109.41
C TYR A 289 -43.22 110.62 -108.90
N ASP A 290 -44.20 110.10 -109.63
CA ASP A 290 -44.94 108.88 -109.27
C ASP A 290 -44.04 107.64 -109.35
N LEU A 291 -43.17 107.53 -110.37
CA LEU A 291 -42.14 106.50 -110.47
C LEU A 291 -41.12 106.60 -109.34
N LEU A 292 -40.73 107.81 -108.93
CA LEU A 292 -39.89 108.01 -107.75
C LEU A 292 -40.63 107.66 -106.46
N LEU A 293 -41.94 107.92 -106.36
CA LEU A 293 -42.77 107.58 -105.21
C LEU A 293 -42.99 106.06 -105.12
N GLU A 294 -43.15 105.37 -106.24
CA GLU A 294 -43.16 103.91 -106.35
C GLU A 294 -41.78 103.33 -106.04
N ARG A 295 -40.69 103.96 -106.48
CA ARG A 295 -39.33 103.54 -106.13
C ARG A 295 -39.03 103.73 -104.64
N ILE A 296 -39.47 104.82 -104.05
CA ILE A 296 -39.40 105.07 -102.60
C ILE A 296 -40.34 104.12 -101.85
N GLY A 297 -41.50 103.77 -102.41
CA GLY A 297 -42.42 102.76 -101.88
C GLY A 297 -41.77 101.38 -101.83
N THR A 298 -41.34 100.86 -102.97
CA THR A 298 -40.62 99.58 -103.08
C THR A 298 -39.34 99.55 -102.25
N MET A 299 -38.56 100.64 -102.17
CA MET A 299 -37.41 100.72 -101.27
C MET A 299 -37.79 100.74 -99.79
N ARG A 300 -38.82 101.50 -99.39
CA ARG A 300 -39.36 101.54 -98.02
C ARG A 300 -39.88 100.17 -97.59
N ASP A 301 -40.63 99.50 -98.45
CA ASP A 301 -41.27 98.24 -98.12
C ASP A 301 -40.28 97.06 -98.24
N ALA A 302 -39.24 97.15 -99.09
CA ALA A 302 -38.06 96.28 -99.01
C ALA A 302 -37.20 96.53 -97.75
N LEU A 303 -37.07 97.79 -97.30
CA LEU A 303 -36.37 98.11 -96.04
C LEU A 303 -37.16 97.60 -94.82
N LYS A 304 -38.50 97.71 -94.82
CA LYS A 304 -39.36 97.06 -93.82
C LYS A 304 -39.23 95.54 -93.85
N ALA A 305 -39.23 94.92 -95.04
CA ALA A 305 -39.04 93.48 -95.18
C ALA A 305 -37.67 93.03 -94.61
N LYS A 306 -36.59 93.78 -94.90
CA LYS A 306 -35.28 93.56 -94.28
C LYS A 306 -35.29 93.77 -92.77
N MET A 307 -35.83 94.89 -92.27
CA MET A 307 -35.89 95.19 -90.84
C MET A 307 -36.72 94.15 -90.08
N ASN A 308 -37.79 93.63 -90.68
CA ASN A 308 -38.57 92.54 -90.11
C ASN A 308 -37.77 91.23 -90.12
N ALA A 309 -37.13 90.86 -91.22
CA ALA A 309 -36.29 89.67 -91.30
C ALA A 309 -35.08 89.72 -90.33
N GLU A 310 -34.43 90.88 -90.20
CA GLU A 310 -33.35 91.11 -89.23
C GLU A 310 -33.89 91.11 -87.79
N SER A 311 -35.09 91.63 -87.53
CA SER A 311 -35.79 91.54 -86.24
C SER A 311 -36.15 90.10 -85.87
N ASP A 312 -36.59 89.30 -86.85
CA ASP A 312 -36.98 87.91 -86.66
C ASP A 312 -35.76 86.99 -86.51
N GLU A 313 -34.67 87.22 -87.24
CA GLU A 313 -33.40 86.51 -87.00
C GLU A 313 -32.77 86.94 -85.67
N LEU A 314 -32.87 88.21 -85.26
CA LEU A 314 -32.47 88.65 -83.92
C LEU A 314 -33.34 88.04 -82.81
N LYS A 315 -34.60 87.67 -83.09
CA LYS A 315 -35.41 86.85 -82.16
C LYS A 315 -34.92 85.41 -82.17
N ARG A 316 -34.69 84.82 -83.35
CA ARG A 316 -34.19 83.44 -83.53
C ARG A 316 -32.87 83.21 -82.78
N LEU A 317 -31.88 84.08 -83.03
CA LEU A 317 -30.58 84.08 -82.36
C LEU A 317 -30.69 84.35 -80.85
N ARG A 318 -31.64 85.18 -80.40
CA ARG A 318 -31.91 85.34 -78.95
C ARG A 318 -32.52 84.09 -78.32
N THR A 319 -33.44 83.41 -79.01
CA THR A 319 -34.00 82.13 -78.50
C THR A 319 -32.97 81.01 -78.51
N GLU A 320 -32.08 80.98 -79.50
CA GLU A 320 -30.98 80.01 -79.62
C GLU A 320 -29.88 80.29 -78.57
N ALA A 321 -29.52 81.56 -78.34
CA ALA A 321 -28.66 81.94 -77.24
C ALA A 321 -29.30 81.69 -75.86
N ALA A 322 -30.62 81.83 -75.71
CA ALA A 322 -31.33 81.54 -74.47
C ALA A 322 -31.37 80.02 -74.18
N SER A 323 -31.64 79.17 -75.17
CA SER A 323 -31.61 77.72 -75.01
C SER A 323 -30.19 77.18 -74.82
N ALA A 324 -29.18 77.77 -75.47
CA ALA A 324 -27.76 77.49 -75.22
C ALA A 324 -27.34 77.88 -73.80
N ASN A 325 -27.71 79.06 -73.30
CA ASN A 325 -27.46 79.44 -71.91
C ASN A 325 -28.22 78.53 -70.91
N GLN A 326 -29.44 78.11 -71.23
CA GLN A 326 -30.22 77.20 -70.38
C GLN A 326 -29.62 75.79 -70.33
N SER A 327 -29.16 75.25 -71.46
CA SER A 327 -28.47 73.95 -71.51
C SER A 327 -27.09 74.02 -70.85
N GLN A 328 -26.31 75.08 -71.05
CA GLN A 328 -25.06 75.31 -70.31
C GLN A 328 -25.29 75.42 -68.80
N THR A 329 -26.36 76.08 -68.36
CA THR A 329 -26.73 76.18 -66.94
C THR A 329 -27.09 74.80 -66.36
N ARG A 330 -27.83 73.96 -67.11
CA ARG A 330 -28.11 72.57 -66.73
C ARG A 330 -26.84 71.75 -66.63
N LEU A 331 -25.97 71.76 -67.65
CA LEU A 331 -24.70 71.03 -67.62
C LEU A 331 -23.79 71.45 -66.45
N VAL A 332 -23.75 72.75 -66.11
CA VAL A 332 -23.01 73.25 -64.93
C VAL A 332 -23.65 72.80 -63.61
N GLN A 333 -24.96 72.58 -63.57
CA GLN A 333 -25.64 71.99 -62.42
C GLN A 333 -25.39 70.48 -62.32
N ASP A 334 -25.52 69.74 -63.43
CA ASP A 334 -25.23 68.31 -63.53
C ASP A 334 -23.78 68.01 -63.08
N ILE A 335 -22.81 68.83 -63.50
CA ILE A 335 -21.41 68.71 -63.09
C ILE A 335 -21.25 68.88 -61.57
N LYS A 336 -21.90 69.89 -60.95
CA LYS A 336 -21.85 70.08 -59.49
C LYS A 336 -22.46 68.89 -58.73
N GLU A 337 -23.60 68.38 -59.20
CA GLU A 337 -24.26 67.23 -58.57
C GLU A 337 -23.42 65.95 -58.70
N ARG A 338 -22.68 65.80 -59.80
CA ARG A 338 -21.69 64.73 -59.99
C ARG A 338 -20.44 64.94 -59.13
N ASP A 339 -19.91 66.15 -59.01
CA ASP A 339 -18.80 66.45 -58.10
C ASP A 339 -19.21 66.23 -56.63
N GLU A 340 -20.43 66.58 -56.25
CA GLU A 340 -20.99 66.27 -54.93
C GLU A 340 -21.11 64.77 -54.69
N SER A 341 -21.61 63.98 -55.65
CA SER A 341 -21.71 62.53 -55.49
C SER A 341 -20.34 61.85 -55.45
N ILE A 342 -19.38 62.30 -56.27
CA ILE A 342 -17.97 61.87 -56.20
C ILE A 342 -17.36 62.19 -54.83
N ASN A 343 -17.63 63.37 -54.26
CA ASN A 343 -17.13 63.73 -52.93
C ASN A 343 -17.82 62.99 -51.78
N LYS A 344 -19.08 62.58 -51.93
CA LYS A 344 -19.80 61.68 -50.99
C LYS A 344 -19.17 60.27 -51.03
N LEU A 345 -19.07 59.68 -52.23
CA LEU A 345 -18.44 58.37 -52.48
C LEU A 345 -16.97 58.31 -52.02
N ARG A 346 -16.20 59.40 -52.15
CA ARG A 346 -14.82 59.47 -51.64
C ARG A 346 -14.76 59.38 -50.11
N LYS A 347 -15.66 60.07 -49.39
CA LYS A 347 -15.74 59.99 -47.92
C LYS A 347 -16.19 58.60 -47.47
N GLU A 348 -17.18 58.02 -48.14
CA GLU A 348 -17.65 56.65 -47.88
C GLU A 348 -16.52 55.63 -48.09
N LEU A 349 -15.70 55.79 -49.14
CA LEU A 349 -14.53 54.96 -49.40
C LEU A 349 -13.44 55.13 -48.33
N GLU A 350 -13.17 56.35 -47.86
CA GLU A 350 -12.22 56.60 -46.77
C GLU A 350 -12.71 56.04 -45.43
N GLU A 351 -14.01 56.14 -45.14
CA GLU A 351 -14.61 55.49 -43.97
C GLU A 351 -14.59 53.97 -44.06
N ALA A 352 -14.89 53.39 -45.22
CA ALA A 352 -14.81 51.95 -45.45
C ALA A 352 -13.36 51.44 -45.27
N ARG A 353 -12.37 52.18 -45.79
CA ARG A 353 -10.94 51.90 -45.57
C ARG A 353 -10.55 52.00 -44.09
N ARG A 354 -11.06 53.00 -43.36
CA ARG A 354 -10.81 53.14 -41.91
C ARG A 354 -11.42 51.98 -41.12
N LYS A 355 -12.69 51.63 -41.40
CA LYS A 355 -13.40 50.49 -40.79
C LYS A 355 -12.71 49.15 -41.10
N LEU A 356 -12.20 48.98 -42.33
CA LEU A 356 -11.41 47.81 -42.72
C LEU A 356 -10.09 47.74 -41.95
N TRP A 357 -9.36 48.86 -41.83
CA TRP A 357 -8.10 48.92 -41.07
C TRP A 357 -8.33 48.67 -39.58
N GLU A 358 -9.34 49.29 -38.97
CA GLU A 358 -9.74 49.02 -37.59
C GLU A 358 -10.14 47.55 -37.36
N SER A 359 -10.77 46.90 -38.34
CA SER A 359 -11.12 45.47 -38.29
C SER A 359 -9.88 44.58 -38.41
N GLN A 360 -8.97 44.91 -39.32
CA GLN A 360 -7.69 44.21 -39.49
C GLN A 360 -6.81 44.33 -38.23
N GLU A 361 -6.73 45.52 -37.64
CA GLU A 361 -6.00 45.78 -36.39
C GLU A 361 -6.61 44.96 -35.23
N LYS A 362 -7.94 44.97 -35.05
CA LYS A 362 -8.62 44.14 -34.04
C LYS A 362 -8.41 42.64 -34.28
N THR A 363 -8.39 42.19 -35.53
CA THR A 363 -8.10 40.79 -35.88
C THR A 363 -6.65 40.43 -35.56
N SER A 364 -5.70 41.32 -35.84
CA SER A 364 -4.29 41.10 -35.50
C SER A 364 -4.06 41.10 -33.99
N GLN A 365 -4.73 41.98 -33.24
CA GLN A 365 -4.67 42.01 -31.78
C GLN A 365 -5.24 40.71 -31.18
N ALA A 366 -6.41 40.25 -31.65
CA ALA A 366 -6.97 38.97 -31.24
C ALA A 366 -6.07 37.77 -31.62
N GLN A 367 -5.36 37.83 -32.75
CA GLN A 367 -4.36 36.81 -33.12
C GLN A 367 -3.19 36.79 -32.13
N TYR A 368 -2.61 37.93 -31.76
CA TYR A 368 -1.56 37.99 -30.74
C TYR A 368 -2.06 37.51 -29.37
N GLU A 369 -3.27 37.89 -28.94
CA GLU A 369 -3.88 37.40 -27.69
C GLU A 369 -4.09 35.88 -27.71
N HIS A 370 -4.43 35.30 -28.87
CA HIS A 370 -4.55 33.85 -29.04
C HIS A 370 -3.19 33.15 -29.06
N ASP A 371 -2.18 33.70 -29.74
CA ASP A 371 -0.83 33.12 -29.81
C ASP A 371 -0.12 33.18 -28.44
N ASP A 372 -0.30 34.23 -27.66
CA ASP A 372 0.18 34.32 -26.27
C ASP A 372 -0.54 33.33 -25.35
N ALA A 373 -1.86 33.18 -25.50
CA ALA A 373 -2.62 32.18 -24.75
C ALA A 373 -2.19 30.74 -25.12
N ILE A 374 -1.93 30.45 -26.40
CA ILE A 374 -1.40 29.16 -26.87
C ILE A 374 -0.02 28.89 -26.24
N GLN A 375 0.90 29.86 -26.25
CA GLN A 375 2.21 29.72 -25.62
C GLN A 375 2.12 29.44 -24.11
N GLU A 376 1.23 30.11 -23.39
CA GLU A 376 1.03 29.84 -21.96
C GLU A 376 0.37 28.46 -21.71
N TYR A 377 -0.57 28.02 -22.55
CA TYR A 377 -1.08 26.65 -22.49
C TYR A 377 -0.01 25.60 -22.83
N GLU A 378 0.85 25.84 -23.82
CA GLU A 378 2.00 24.96 -24.11
C GLU A 378 2.99 24.91 -22.94
N ARG A 379 3.26 26.05 -22.29
CA ARG A 379 4.09 26.13 -21.08
C ARG A 379 3.47 25.33 -19.93
N GLN A 380 2.17 25.47 -19.70
CA GLN A 380 1.44 24.68 -18.68
C GLN A 380 1.42 23.19 -19.02
N ILE A 381 1.24 22.82 -20.29
CA ILE A 381 1.30 21.42 -20.75
C ILE A 381 2.71 20.84 -20.57
N ALA A 382 3.77 21.62 -20.81
CA ALA A 382 5.15 21.21 -20.56
C ALA A 382 5.45 21.06 -19.06
N GLU A 383 4.98 21.99 -18.22
CA GLU A 383 5.09 21.93 -16.76
C GLU A 383 4.36 20.71 -16.18
N LEU A 384 3.13 20.45 -16.64
CA LEU A 384 2.34 19.28 -16.27
C LEU A 384 3.01 17.97 -16.73
N LYS A 385 3.50 17.89 -17.98
CA LYS A 385 4.26 16.72 -18.48
C LYS A 385 5.52 16.47 -17.65
N SER A 386 6.26 17.52 -17.29
CA SER A 386 7.42 17.42 -16.41
C SER A 386 7.03 16.90 -15.03
N ARG A 387 5.95 17.44 -14.44
CA ARG A 387 5.43 17.03 -13.12
C ARG A 387 4.95 15.58 -13.11
N THR A 388 4.21 15.16 -14.14
CA THR A 388 3.82 13.75 -14.32
C THR A 388 5.04 12.87 -14.44
N SER A 389 6.03 13.21 -15.26
CA SER A 389 7.27 12.42 -15.39
C SER A 389 8.09 12.36 -14.09
N THR A 390 8.05 13.38 -13.23
CA THR A 390 8.65 13.28 -11.88
C THR A 390 7.84 12.39 -10.94
N ALA A 391 6.50 12.42 -11.02
CA ALA A 391 5.63 11.57 -10.21
C ALA A 391 5.71 10.09 -10.63
N GLU A 392 5.81 9.80 -11.93
CA GLU A 392 6.07 8.46 -12.47
C GLU A 392 7.39 7.89 -11.95
N LYS A 393 8.47 8.69 -11.97
CA LYS A 393 9.79 8.29 -11.42
C LYS A 393 9.78 8.09 -9.90
N GLN A 394 8.96 8.86 -9.17
CA GLN A 394 8.74 8.64 -7.74
C GLN A 394 7.97 7.35 -7.49
N LEU A 395 6.88 7.08 -8.23
CA LEU A 395 6.10 5.86 -8.13
C LEU A 395 6.91 4.61 -8.48
N GLU A 396 7.76 4.66 -9.51
CA GLU A 396 8.69 3.58 -9.87
C GLU A 396 9.72 3.34 -8.74
N SER A 397 10.30 4.41 -8.17
CA SER A 397 11.20 4.34 -7.01
C SER A 397 10.53 3.73 -5.77
N ASP A 398 9.29 4.13 -5.49
CA ASP A 398 8.55 3.69 -4.32
C ASP A 398 8.05 2.25 -4.50
N SER A 399 7.73 1.84 -5.74
CA SER A 399 7.44 0.44 -6.10
C SER A 399 8.69 -0.46 -6.00
N ALA A 400 9.86 0.02 -6.41
CA ALA A 400 11.13 -0.67 -6.22
C ALA A 400 11.51 -0.81 -4.73
N GLN A 401 11.20 0.20 -3.91
CA GLN A 401 11.35 0.10 -2.46
C GLN A 401 10.34 -0.85 -1.83
N HIS A 402 9.08 -0.87 -2.30
CA HIS A 402 8.04 -1.77 -1.82
C HIS A 402 8.41 -3.23 -2.07
N THR A 403 8.80 -3.56 -3.31
CA THR A 403 9.26 -4.92 -3.68
C THR A 403 10.51 -5.34 -2.91
N GLN A 404 11.49 -4.45 -2.71
CA GLN A 404 12.64 -4.71 -1.85
C GLN A 404 12.25 -4.98 -0.37
N LEU A 405 11.23 -4.29 0.14
CA LEU A 405 10.69 -4.54 1.49
C LEU A 405 9.90 -5.85 1.57
N GLU A 406 9.15 -6.21 0.53
CA GLU A 406 8.45 -7.51 0.42
C GLU A 406 9.43 -8.67 0.39
N GLU A 407 10.46 -8.62 -0.47
CA GLU A 407 11.58 -9.59 -0.48
C GLU A 407 12.24 -9.69 0.90
N ARG A 408 12.45 -8.54 1.57
CA ARG A 408 13.07 -8.53 2.90
C ARG A 408 12.15 -9.14 3.98
N ILE A 409 10.83 -8.95 3.87
CA ILE A 409 9.84 -9.57 4.75
C ILE A 409 9.78 -11.08 4.50
N GLU A 410 9.76 -11.54 3.25
CA GLU A 410 9.78 -12.97 2.92
C GLU A 410 11.06 -13.65 3.43
N LEU A 411 12.23 -13.01 3.24
CA LEU A 411 13.49 -13.50 3.81
C LEU A 411 13.45 -13.60 5.34
N LEU A 412 12.91 -12.58 6.03
CA LEU A 412 12.78 -12.59 7.50
C LEU A 412 11.77 -13.62 8.00
N GLN A 413 10.67 -13.86 7.26
CA GLN A 413 9.72 -14.94 7.54
C GLN A 413 10.38 -16.32 7.32
N GLY A 414 11.19 -16.47 6.26
CA GLY A 414 11.97 -17.68 6.01
C GLY A 414 13.01 -17.95 7.10
N ASP A 415 13.72 -16.93 7.56
CA ASP A 415 14.67 -17.01 8.68
C ASP A 415 13.96 -17.35 10.00
N LEU A 416 12.81 -16.73 10.29
CA LEU A 416 11.98 -17.01 11.46
C LEU A 416 11.44 -18.44 11.45
N ASN A 417 10.95 -18.93 10.31
CA ASN A 417 10.48 -20.31 10.15
C ASN A 417 11.63 -21.32 10.32
N ARG A 418 12.84 -21.01 9.85
CA ARG A 418 14.04 -21.84 10.12
C ARG A 418 14.40 -21.84 11.61
N ALA A 419 14.32 -20.71 12.29
CA ALA A 419 14.56 -20.61 13.73
C ALA A 419 13.52 -21.39 14.55
N LEU A 420 12.24 -21.27 14.22
CA LEU A 420 11.14 -22.00 14.88
C LEU A 420 11.24 -23.52 14.66
N ASN A 421 11.60 -23.96 13.45
CA ASN A 421 11.84 -25.38 13.17
C ASN A 421 13.05 -25.91 13.97
N ALA A 422 14.12 -25.14 14.11
CA ALA A 422 15.26 -25.51 14.94
C ALA A 422 14.90 -25.55 16.44
N GLU A 423 14.11 -24.59 16.94
CA GLU A 423 13.61 -24.63 18.32
C GLU A 423 12.73 -25.86 18.57
N SER A 424 11.84 -26.23 17.63
CA SER A 424 11.04 -27.46 17.70
C SER A 424 11.92 -28.70 17.77
N GLN A 425 13.01 -28.76 17.00
CA GLN A 425 13.98 -29.86 17.04
C GLN A 425 14.69 -29.93 18.41
N TRP A 426 15.17 -28.81 18.93
CA TRP A 426 15.77 -28.76 20.27
C TRP A 426 14.78 -29.14 21.39
N VAL A 427 13.49 -28.83 21.23
CA VAL A 427 12.42 -29.23 22.18
C VAL A 427 12.16 -30.74 22.09
N GLU A 428 12.15 -31.32 20.88
CA GLU A 428 12.00 -32.77 20.67
C GLU A 428 13.22 -33.55 21.20
N GLU A 429 14.45 -33.13 20.87
CA GLU A 429 15.69 -33.68 21.42
C GLU A 429 15.72 -33.60 22.95
N ARG A 430 15.34 -32.46 23.53
CA ARG A 430 15.22 -32.31 25.00
C ARG A 430 14.16 -33.25 25.58
N GLY A 431 13.07 -33.49 24.86
CA GLY A 431 12.04 -34.47 25.21
C GLY A 431 12.59 -35.90 25.23
N MET A 432 13.28 -36.30 24.15
CA MET A 432 13.96 -37.59 24.07
C MET A 432 15.00 -37.75 25.19
N HIS A 433 15.83 -36.74 25.44
CA HIS A 433 16.80 -36.74 26.52
C HIS A 433 16.13 -36.90 27.89
N LEU A 434 15.04 -36.17 28.18
CA LEU A 434 14.29 -36.30 29.43
C LEU A 434 13.74 -37.72 29.61
N VAL A 435 13.18 -38.34 28.55
CA VAL A 435 12.74 -39.74 28.59
C VAL A 435 13.91 -40.70 28.82
N THR A 436 15.07 -40.50 28.20
CA THR A 436 16.26 -41.34 28.47
C THR A 436 16.78 -41.17 29.89
N ILE A 437 16.74 -39.95 30.45
CA ILE A 437 17.11 -39.68 31.84
C ILE A 437 16.14 -40.37 32.80
N GLN A 438 14.83 -40.29 32.55
CA GLN A 438 13.82 -40.97 33.35
C GLN A 438 13.99 -42.50 33.30
N ASN A 439 14.22 -43.07 32.12
CA ASN A 439 14.49 -44.51 31.97
C ASN A 439 15.77 -44.94 32.70
N LEU A 440 16.83 -44.14 32.65
CA LEU A 440 18.07 -44.38 33.40
C LEU A 440 17.88 -44.21 34.91
N GLN A 441 17.05 -43.27 35.36
CA GLN A 441 16.68 -43.10 36.76
C GLN A 441 15.90 -44.30 37.30
N SER A 442 14.85 -44.77 36.59
CA SER A 442 14.11 -45.97 36.99
C SER A 442 14.96 -47.25 36.91
N ALA A 443 15.90 -47.34 35.97
CA ALA A 443 16.87 -48.44 35.93
C ALA A 443 17.85 -48.39 37.11
N LEU A 444 18.32 -47.19 37.50
CA LEU A 444 19.21 -46.99 38.64
C LEU A 444 18.48 -47.23 39.98
N GLU A 445 17.22 -46.79 40.11
CA GLU A 445 16.34 -47.10 41.25
C GLU A 445 16.09 -48.61 41.36
N SER A 446 15.80 -49.30 40.24
CA SER A 446 15.67 -50.76 40.21
C SER A 446 16.97 -51.48 40.60
N LEU A 447 18.13 -50.96 40.18
CA LEU A 447 19.43 -51.48 40.58
C LEU A 447 19.76 -51.19 42.06
N GLN A 448 19.34 -50.05 42.60
CA GLN A 448 19.46 -49.72 44.02
C GLN A 448 18.59 -50.66 44.87
N VAL A 449 17.30 -50.80 44.55
CA VAL A 449 16.41 -51.75 45.24
C VAL A 449 16.92 -53.20 45.14
N SER A 450 17.46 -53.59 43.98
CA SER A 450 18.13 -54.90 43.82
C SER A 450 19.40 -55.03 44.67
N LYS A 451 20.15 -53.95 44.90
CA LYS A 451 21.36 -53.96 45.72
C LYS A 451 21.05 -53.93 47.21
N ASP A 452 20.04 -53.17 47.63
CA ASP A 452 19.58 -53.14 49.02
C ASP A 452 18.98 -54.51 49.41
N THR A 453 18.21 -55.15 48.53
CA THR A 453 17.72 -56.52 48.75
C THR A 453 18.83 -57.58 48.71
N ASP A 454 19.84 -57.47 47.82
CA ASP A 454 21.05 -58.31 47.88
C ASP A 454 21.77 -58.16 49.23
N VAL A 455 21.90 -56.92 49.73
CA VAL A 455 22.57 -56.59 50.99
C VAL A 455 21.77 -57.10 52.19
N ASP A 456 20.45 -56.92 52.24
CA ASP A 456 19.60 -57.48 53.29
C ASP A 456 19.67 -59.01 53.33
N ILE A 457 19.65 -59.67 52.15
CA ILE A 457 19.82 -61.12 52.05
C ILE A 457 21.22 -61.56 52.54
N ALA A 458 22.27 -60.78 52.26
CA ALA A 458 23.62 -61.05 52.76
C ALA A 458 23.73 -60.81 54.27
N VAL A 459 23.09 -59.76 54.80
CA VAL A 459 23.05 -59.42 56.22
C VAL A 459 22.27 -60.47 57.02
N GLU A 460 21.13 -60.96 56.52
CA GLU A 460 20.40 -62.06 57.17
C GLU A 460 21.17 -63.38 57.12
N LYS A 461 21.86 -63.70 56.02
CA LYS A 461 22.78 -64.85 55.98
C LYS A 461 23.89 -64.73 57.03
N LEU A 462 24.56 -63.58 57.12
CA LEU A 462 25.61 -63.33 58.11
C LEU A 462 25.07 -63.33 59.55
N ARG A 463 23.83 -62.87 59.78
CA ARG A 463 23.14 -62.94 61.08
C ARG A 463 22.81 -64.39 61.46
N GLU A 464 22.39 -65.21 60.52
CA GLU A 464 22.12 -66.64 60.75
C GLU A 464 23.42 -67.43 60.93
N GLU A 465 24.47 -67.18 60.15
CA GLU A 465 25.81 -67.74 60.37
C GLU A 465 26.38 -67.34 61.74
N LEU A 466 26.23 -66.08 62.16
CA LEU A 466 26.61 -65.61 63.49
C LEU A 466 25.79 -66.27 64.59
N ARG A 467 24.47 -66.47 64.37
CA ARG A 467 23.57 -67.17 65.30
C ARG A 467 23.93 -68.65 65.43
N GLN A 468 24.24 -69.33 64.33
CA GLN A 468 24.70 -70.72 64.32
C GLN A 468 26.08 -70.86 64.98
N SER A 469 27.01 -69.95 64.70
CA SER A 469 28.33 -69.87 65.34
C SER A 469 28.19 -69.65 66.86
N ALA A 470 27.37 -68.69 67.29
CA ALA A 470 27.10 -68.44 68.71
C ALA A 470 26.36 -69.60 69.41
N ALA A 471 25.47 -70.31 68.70
CA ALA A 471 24.83 -71.52 69.20
C ALA A 471 25.84 -72.68 69.33
N GLY A 472 26.74 -72.84 68.34
CA GLY A 472 27.86 -73.77 68.37
C GLY A 472 28.83 -73.47 69.52
N GLN A 473 29.16 -72.20 69.74
CA GLN A 473 29.99 -71.73 70.85
C GLN A 473 29.33 -72.02 72.20
N ARG A 474 28.03 -71.70 72.39
CA ARG A 474 27.28 -72.08 73.61
C ARG A 474 27.22 -73.59 73.81
N ALA A 475 27.09 -74.37 72.74
CA ALA A 475 27.15 -75.82 72.81
C ALA A 475 28.58 -76.34 73.08
N ALA A 476 29.62 -75.57 72.78
CA ALA A 476 31.00 -75.87 73.14
C ALA A 476 31.29 -75.52 74.61
N THR A 477 30.89 -74.33 75.09
CA THR A 477 31.03 -73.96 76.51
C THR A 477 30.22 -74.88 77.40
N ALA A 478 28.97 -75.20 77.06
CA ALA A 478 28.15 -76.15 77.81
C ALA A 478 28.65 -77.62 77.73
N ARG A 479 29.60 -77.93 76.84
CA ARG A 479 30.37 -79.20 76.86
C ARG A 479 31.63 -79.06 77.73
N ALA A 480 32.32 -77.92 77.66
CA ALA A 480 33.49 -77.61 78.50
C ALA A 480 33.11 -77.57 79.98
N GLU A 481 32.07 -76.83 80.37
CA GLU A 481 31.47 -76.80 81.72
C GLU A 481 31.16 -78.22 82.23
N LYS A 482 30.56 -79.07 81.38
CA LYS A 482 30.28 -80.48 81.72
C LYS A 482 31.52 -81.36 81.79
N ALA A 483 32.62 -80.97 81.15
CA ALA A 483 33.92 -81.64 81.26
C ALA A 483 34.66 -81.17 82.52
N GLU A 484 34.64 -79.86 82.84
CA GLU A 484 35.13 -79.29 84.09
C GLU A 484 34.39 -79.87 85.29
N ASP A 485 33.06 -79.98 85.26
CA ASP A 485 32.30 -80.60 86.35
C ASP A 485 32.54 -82.10 86.48
N ARG A 486 33.01 -82.77 85.41
CA ARG A 486 33.50 -84.15 85.49
C ARG A 486 34.92 -84.19 86.08
N LEU A 487 35.80 -83.27 85.68
CA LEU A 487 37.14 -83.12 86.25
C LEU A 487 37.07 -82.80 87.75
N ARG A 488 36.31 -81.78 88.17
CA ARG A 488 36.05 -81.45 89.59
C ARG A 488 35.55 -82.65 90.40
N LYS A 489 34.67 -83.49 89.82
CA LYS A 489 34.20 -84.72 90.48
C LYS A 489 35.30 -85.79 90.56
N ILE A 490 36.11 -85.92 89.52
CA ILE A 490 37.28 -86.81 89.50
C ILE A 490 38.32 -86.33 90.51
N GLU A 491 38.70 -85.05 90.52
CA GLU A 491 39.58 -84.38 91.48
C GLU A 491 39.11 -84.56 92.92
N LEU A 492 37.81 -84.36 93.20
CA LEU A 492 37.26 -84.54 94.55
C LEU A 492 37.19 -86.03 94.95
N SER A 493 37.02 -86.95 93.99
CA SER A 493 37.18 -88.39 94.23
C SER A 493 38.66 -88.79 94.38
N GLY A 494 39.59 -88.08 93.73
CA GLY A 494 41.03 -88.20 93.89
C GLY A 494 41.46 -87.76 95.28
N ALA A 495 41.03 -86.59 95.75
CA ALA A 495 41.30 -86.09 97.09
C ALA A 495 40.74 -87.03 98.19
N THR A 496 39.59 -87.67 97.97
CA THR A 496 39.07 -88.69 98.91
C THR A 496 39.83 -90.01 98.80
N ALA A 497 40.32 -90.40 97.61
CA ALA A 497 41.22 -91.54 97.43
C ALA A 497 42.59 -91.29 98.08
N GLU A 498 43.16 -90.09 97.96
CA GLU A 498 44.39 -89.64 98.63
C GLU A 498 44.21 -89.62 100.16
N GLN A 499 43.08 -89.13 100.67
CA GLN A 499 42.78 -89.21 102.11
C GLN A 499 42.61 -90.66 102.60
N CYS A 500 42.07 -91.56 101.77
CA CYS A 500 42.05 -92.99 102.08
C CYS A 500 43.44 -93.62 102.01
N GLN A 501 44.26 -93.24 101.03
CA GLN A 501 45.64 -93.71 100.89
C GLN A 501 46.49 -93.23 102.08
N GLN A 502 46.31 -91.98 102.53
CA GLN A 502 46.96 -91.45 103.73
C GLN A 502 46.52 -92.23 104.97
N LYS A 503 45.21 -92.48 105.16
CA LYS A 503 44.72 -93.35 106.25
C LYS A 503 45.29 -94.76 106.20
N ILE A 504 45.51 -95.31 105.00
CA ILE A 504 46.18 -96.61 104.81
C ILE A 504 47.65 -96.52 105.19
N THR A 505 48.40 -95.48 104.79
CA THR A 505 49.80 -95.31 105.21
C THR A 505 49.94 -95.04 106.70
N ASP A 506 49.01 -94.29 107.30
CA ASP A 506 48.97 -94.03 108.74
C ASP A 506 48.71 -95.35 109.50
N GLN A 507 47.72 -96.15 109.04
CA GLN A 507 47.47 -97.49 109.59
C GLN A 507 48.62 -98.46 109.35
N MET A 508 49.34 -98.38 108.22
CA MET A 508 50.55 -99.17 107.99
C MET A 508 51.67 -98.75 108.93
N SER A 509 51.85 -97.46 109.19
CA SER A 509 52.84 -96.96 110.17
C SER A 509 52.49 -97.39 111.60
N GLU A 510 51.20 -97.45 111.96
CA GLU A 510 50.73 -97.98 113.23
C GLU A 510 50.92 -99.50 113.32
N ILE A 511 50.72 -100.24 112.22
CA ILE A 511 51.07 -101.67 112.13
C ILE A 511 52.58 -101.88 112.26
N GLU A 512 53.42 -101.02 111.70
CA GLU A 512 54.88 -101.07 111.86
C GLU A 512 55.31 -100.72 113.29
N ARG A 513 54.68 -99.71 113.90
CA ARG A 513 54.85 -99.36 115.32
C ARG A 513 54.50 -100.54 116.23
N LEU A 514 53.33 -101.16 116.03
CA LEU A 514 52.88 -102.33 116.78
C LEU A 514 53.76 -103.57 116.52
N ARG A 515 54.27 -103.76 115.29
CA ARG A 515 55.25 -104.82 114.98
C ARG A 515 56.59 -104.60 115.69
N HIS A 516 57.06 -103.35 115.78
CA HIS A 516 58.28 -103.02 116.52
C HIS A 516 58.06 -103.18 118.04
N GLU A 517 56.89 -102.76 118.56
CA GLU A 517 56.51 -102.96 119.96
C GLU A 517 56.43 -104.45 120.33
N VAL A 518 55.87 -105.30 119.45
CA VAL A 518 55.89 -106.77 119.58
C VAL A 518 57.30 -107.36 119.48
N ALA A 519 58.19 -106.79 118.66
CA ALA A 519 59.60 -107.20 118.60
C ALA A 519 60.35 -106.86 119.90
N VAL A 520 60.17 -105.63 120.42
CA VAL A 520 60.76 -105.19 121.71
C VAL A 520 60.20 -106.01 122.88
N LEU A 521 58.92 -106.41 122.85
CA LEU A 521 58.34 -107.34 123.82
C LEU A 521 58.93 -108.76 123.72
N LYS A 522 59.18 -109.25 122.51
CA LYS A 522 59.85 -110.55 122.27
C LYS A 522 61.30 -110.53 122.79
N ASP A 523 62.01 -109.42 122.62
CA ASP A 523 63.37 -109.29 123.12
C ASP A 523 63.41 -109.14 124.65
N HIS A 524 62.48 -108.41 125.28
CA HIS A 524 62.31 -108.42 126.74
C HIS A 524 61.97 -109.82 127.28
N LEU A 525 61.20 -110.63 126.55
CA LEU A 525 60.90 -112.01 126.93
C LEU A 525 62.16 -112.90 126.85
N ASN A 526 62.97 -112.74 125.80
CA ASN A 526 64.26 -113.44 125.67
C ASN A 526 65.25 -113.05 126.77
N GLU A 527 65.39 -111.74 127.06
CA GLU A 527 66.24 -111.20 128.13
C GLU A 527 65.83 -111.75 129.51
N SER A 528 64.52 -111.81 129.77
CA SER A 528 63.96 -112.38 131.00
C SER A 528 64.23 -113.89 131.12
N MET A 529 64.15 -114.62 130.00
CA MET A 529 64.45 -116.05 129.93
C MET A 529 65.95 -116.36 130.04
N HIS A 530 66.83 -115.44 129.64
CA HIS A 530 68.28 -115.58 129.84
C HIS A 530 68.65 -115.37 131.32
N ARG A 531 68.13 -114.29 131.93
CA ARG A 531 68.34 -113.99 133.37
C ARG A 531 67.92 -115.11 134.30
N LEU A 532 66.80 -115.79 134.02
CA LEU A 532 66.30 -116.87 134.87
C LEU A 532 67.12 -118.18 134.77
N ARG A 533 68.16 -118.24 133.93
CA ARG A 533 68.93 -119.45 133.64
C ARG A 533 70.30 -119.52 134.31
N GLU A 534 70.73 -118.47 135.00
CA GLU A 534 72.10 -118.33 135.53
C GLU A 534 72.22 -118.54 137.06
N GLU A 535 71.13 -118.51 137.82
CA GLU A 535 71.15 -118.66 139.30
C GLU A 535 70.91 -120.10 139.81
N SER A 536 71.33 -121.15 139.10
CA SER A 536 71.00 -122.54 139.51
C SER A 536 72.07 -123.64 139.32
N SER A 537 73.32 -123.37 139.72
CA SER A 537 74.27 -124.46 140.04
C SER A 537 75.41 -124.04 140.97
N GLU A 538 75.54 -124.70 142.13
CA GLU A 538 76.63 -125.69 142.32
C GLU A 538 76.50 -126.51 143.63
N PHE A 539 77.05 -127.72 143.61
CA PHE A 539 77.14 -128.63 144.76
C PHE A 539 78.41 -128.34 145.58
N ASN A 540 78.28 -128.19 146.91
CA ASN A 540 79.41 -128.40 147.83
C ASN A 540 78.91 -128.89 149.20
N LEU A 541 79.32 -130.10 149.61
CA LEU A 541 79.10 -130.65 150.95
C LEU A 541 80.44 -131.11 151.57
N ASP A 542 80.62 -130.86 152.87
CA ASP A 542 81.95 -130.76 153.47
C ASP A 542 82.68 -132.11 153.65
N LYS A 543 83.87 -132.18 153.04
CA LYS A 543 84.94 -133.19 153.22
C LYS A 543 85.20 -133.57 154.68
N ARG A 544 85.00 -132.65 155.62
CA ARG A 544 85.17 -132.83 157.07
C ARG A 544 84.20 -133.85 157.67
N VAL A 545 82.97 -133.93 157.15
CA VAL A 545 81.93 -134.87 157.62
C VAL A 545 82.31 -136.32 157.26
N ILE A 546 82.71 -136.54 156.01
CA ILE A 546 83.11 -137.88 155.51
C ILE A 546 84.36 -138.37 156.23
N THR A 547 85.32 -137.48 156.50
CA THR A 547 86.60 -137.84 157.15
C THR A 547 86.39 -138.40 158.56
N ASN A 548 85.56 -137.75 159.39
CA ASN A 548 85.25 -138.25 160.74
C ASN A 548 84.54 -139.61 160.72
N LEU A 549 83.67 -139.85 159.73
CA LEU A 549 82.94 -141.12 159.60
C LEU A 549 83.89 -142.29 159.30
N VAL A 550 84.89 -142.09 158.44
CA VAL A 550 85.91 -143.11 158.11
C VAL A 550 86.82 -143.39 159.31
N VAL A 551 87.26 -142.36 160.04
CA VAL A 551 88.10 -142.53 161.24
C VAL A 551 87.35 -143.29 162.34
N GLY A 552 86.06 -142.99 162.56
CA GLY A 552 85.22 -143.68 163.53
C GLY A 552 85.06 -145.18 163.26
N PHE A 553 85.02 -145.60 161.99
CA PHE A 553 84.94 -147.01 161.61
C PHE A 553 86.25 -147.79 161.87
N LEU A 554 87.40 -147.13 161.75
CA LEU A 554 88.72 -147.76 161.89
C LEU A 554 89.21 -147.86 163.34
N ALA A 555 88.73 -147.00 164.24
CA ALA A 555 89.16 -146.95 165.64
C ALA A 555 88.52 -148.02 166.55
N LEU A 556 87.55 -148.81 166.06
CA LEU A 556 86.79 -149.77 166.86
C LEU A 556 87.37 -151.20 166.79
N PRO A 557 87.65 -151.87 167.94
CA PRO A 557 88.12 -153.25 167.96
C PRO A 557 87.04 -154.24 167.48
N TYR A 558 87.49 -155.44 167.08
CA TYR A 558 86.61 -156.47 166.53
C TYR A 558 85.62 -157.01 167.57
N GLY A 559 84.33 -156.70 167.41
CA GLY A 559 83.23 -157.24 168.22
C GLY A 559 82.17 -156.23 168.66
N ASP A 560 82.41 -154.91 168.56
CA ASP A 560 81.45 -153.89 169.00
C ASP A 560 80.27 -153.70 168.01
N SER A 561 79.04 -153.73 168.54
CA SER A 561 77.79 -153.47 167.84
C SER A 561 77.75 -152.12 167.12
N LYS A 562 78.43 -151.09 167.67
CA LYS A 562 78.46 -149.73 167.11
C LYS A 562 79.05 -149.66 165.70
N ARG A 563 79.84 -150.66 165.30
CA ARG A 563 80.46 -150.74 163.98
C ARG A 563 79.44 -150.92 162.85
N TYR A 564 78.29 -151.52 163.14
CA TYR A 564 77.22 -151.76 162.16
C TYR A 564 76.43 -150.48 161.86
N GLU A 565 76.12 -149.69 162.89
CA GLU A 565 75.38 -148.42 162.77
C GLU A 565 76.14 -147.40 161.92
N ILE A 566 77.47 -147.28 162.11
CA ILE A 566 78.33 -146.39 161.32
C ILE A 566 78.33 -146.79 159.84
N LEU A 567 78.34 -148.09 159.53
CA LEU A 567 78.31 -148.60 158.15
C LEU A 567 76.97 -148.30 157.46
N GLN A 568 75.87 -148.44 158.20
CA GLN A 568 74.52 -148.14 157.71
C GLN A 568 74.32 -146.64 157.50
N LEU A 569 74.90 -145.79 158.36
CA LEU A 569 74.90 -144.34 158.18
C LEU A 569 75.73 -143.90 156.96
N MET A 570 76.90 -144.52 156.72
CA MET A 570 77.69 -144.31 155.50
C MET A 570 76.89 -144.61 154.23
N SER A 571 76.18 -145.74 154.18
CA SER A 571 75.40 -146.12 153.01
C SER A 571 74.29 -145.12 152.68
N SER A 572 73.73 -144.44 153.69
CA SER A 572 72.67 -143.44 153.50
C SER A 572 73.21 -142.08 153.03
N ILE A 573 74.45 -141.73 153.35
CA ILE A 573 75.04 -140.43 153.02
C ILE A 573 75.77 -140.48 151.67
N LEU A 574 76.43 -141.59 151.33
CA LEU A 574 77.16 -141.77 150.07
C LEU A 574 76.33 -142.44 148.94
N GLN A 575 75.04 -142.73 149.18
CA GLN A 575 74.12 -143.33 148.19
C GLN A 575 74.69 -144.58 147.49
N PHE A 576 75.26 -145.51 148.27
CA PHE A 576 75.83 -146.76 147.73
C PHE A 576 74.77 -147.56 146.96
N SER A 577 75.13 -148.03 145.75
CA SER A 577 74.27 -148.91 144.96
C SER A 577 74.20 -150.32 145.57
N GLU A 578 73.17 -151.08 145.17
CA GLU A 578 72.87 -152.42 145.73
C GLU A 578 74.05 -153.41 145.58
N GLU A 579 74.79 -153.34 144.46
CA GLU A 579 76.02 -154.12 144.24
C GLU A 579 77.19 -153.73 145.18
N GLN A 580 77.25 -152.47 145.61
CA GLN A 580 78.25 -152.02 146.58
C GLN A 580 77.86 -152.46 148.00
N GLN A 581 76.56 -152.43 148.33
CA GLN A 581 76.02 -152.90 149.60
C GLN A 581 76.24 -154.41 149.82
N GLU A 582 76.19 -155.23 148.77
CA GLU A 582 76.56 -156.66 148.85
C GLU A 582 78.05 -156.84 149.22
N LYS A 583 78.95 -156.03 148.66
CA LYS A 583 80.41 -156.10 148.94
C LYS A 583 80.80 -155.64 150.36
N VAL A 584 80.02 -154.77 151.00
CA VAL A 584 80.19 -154.43 152.43
C VAL A 584 79.37 -155.32 153.38
N GLY A 585 78.65 -156.33 152.85
CA GLY A 585 77.97 -157.36 153.64
C GLY A 585 76.65 -156.94 154.27
N LEU A 586 76.02 -155.85 153.80
CA LEU A 586 74.87 -155.21 154.47
C LEU A 586 73.50 -155.82 154.10
N ILE A 587 73.40 -156.61 153.04
CA ILE A 587 72.13 -157.18 152.52
C ILE A 587 72.27 -158.70 152.29
N ARG A 588 71.19 -159.46 152.56
CA ARG A 588 71.05 -160.89 152.20
C ARG A 588 69.79 -161.14 151.38
N LYS A 589 69.89 -162.06 150.42
CA LYS A 589 68.89 -162.39 149.38
C LYS A 589 67.54 -162.88 149.92
N ALA A 590 66.44 -162.33 149.39
CA ALA A 590 65.19 -163.02 149.04
C ALA A 590 64.30 -162.09 148.18
N GLY A 591 63.23 -162.59 147.55
CA GLY A 591 62.29 -161.71 146.83
C GLY A 591 61.06 -162.40 146.22
N ARG A 592 60.32 -161.62 145.42
CA ARG A 592 59.16 -161.98 144.57
C ARG A 592 57.77 -162.24 145.21
N ARG A 593 56.75 -161.70 144.52
CA ARG A 593 55.43 -162.27 144.11
C ARG A 593 54.11 -161.94 144.88
N ALA A 594 53.23 -161.22 144.17
CA ALA A 594 51.91 -161.69 143.65
C ALA A 594 50.65 -161.61 144.59
N PRO A 595 49.41 -161.97 144.15
CA PRO A 595 48.64 -161.45 142.99
C PRO A 595 47.08 -161.34 143.16
N LEU A 596 46.34 -161.11 142.05
CA LEU A 596 44.86 -161.16 141.80
C LEU A 596 44.04 -159.96 142.33
N LYS A 597 42.91 -159.50 141.76
CA LYS A 597 41.97 -159.92 140.65
C LYS A 597 41.45 -158.61 139.95
N SER A 598 40.57 -158.52 138.93
CA SER A 598 39.76 -159.42 138.08
C SER A 598 39.44 -158.75 136.70
N ALA A 599 38.33 -159.08 136.00
CA ALA A 599 38.04 -158.76 134.57
C ALA A 599 36.76 -157.93 134.29
N SER A 600 36.69 -157.27 133.12
CA SER A 600 35.53 -157.23 132.19
C SER A 600 35.87 -156.59 130.81
N PRO A 601 35.25 -156.95 129.65
CA PRO A 601 35.57 -156.39 128.31
C PRO A 601 34.39 -155.78 127.50
N GLY A 602 34.65 -154.95 126.47
CA GLY A 602 33.63 -154.57 125.46
C GLY A 602 33.97 -153.49 124.39
N THR A 603 33.85 -153.88 123.10
CA THR A 603 33.36 -153.15 121.88
C THR A 603 33.94 -151.79 121.37
N PRO A 604 33.88 -151.48 120.03
CA PRO A 604 34.45 -150.25 119.41
C PRO A 604 33.42 -149.49 118.49
N THR A 605 33.90 -148.90 117.37
CA THR A 605 33.23 -148.62 116.04
C THR A 605 33.06 -147.13 115.62
N SER A 606 32.60 -146.94 114.37
CA SER A 606 32.80 -145.84 113.41
C SER A 606 31.66 -144.79 113.37
N GLU A 607 31.68 -143.94 112.32
CA GLU A 607 30.59 -143.05 111.82
C GLU A 607 30.38 -141.73 112.60
N THR A 608 29.78 -140.66 112.05
CA THR A 608 28.87 -140.53 110.89
C THR A 608 29.08 -139.25 110.05
N THR A 609 28.64 -139.28 108.78
CA THR A 609 28.15 -138.09 108.03
C THR A 609 26.61 -138.10 107.98
N PRO A 610 25.95 -136.92 107.95
CA PRO A 610 24.89 -136.73 106.95
C PRO A 610 24.89 -135.30 106.33
N THR A 611 25.04 -135.13 105.01
CA THR A 611 23.99 -135.06 103.94
C THR A 611 23.39 -133.62 103.78
N PRO A 612 22.45 -133.30 102.83
CA PRO A 612 22.87 -132.63 101.59
C PRO A 612 21.94 -131.46 101.11
N GLY A 613 22.21 -130.93 99.91
CA GLY A 613 21.35 -130.00 99.14
C GLY A 613 22.21 -128.95 98.39
N GLU A 614 22.22 -128.84 97.06
CA GLU A 614 21.15 -128.41 96.13
C GLU A 614 20.84 -126.89 96.20
N THR A 615 20.97 -126.09 95.12
CA THR A 615 21.47 -126.35 93.74
C THR A 615 22.42 -125.25 93.26
N LYS A 616 23.06 -125.49 92.10
CA LYS A 616 23.61 -124.41 91.28
C LYS A 616 22.48 -123.48 90.83
N ASP A 617 22.80 -122.19 90.69
CA ASP A 617 22.57 -121.51 89.41
C ASP A 617 23.75 -120.55 89.14
N SER A 618 24.08 -120.37 87.86
CA SER A 618 25.36 -119.77 87.48
C SER A 618 25.28 -118.24 87.37
N PHE A 619 26.35 -117.57 87.78
CA PHE A 619 26.63 -116.17 87.41
C PHE A 619 26.50 -115.93 85.89
N SER A 620 26.76 -116.98 85.08
CA SER A 620 26.56 -116.97 83.62
C SER A 620 25.14 -116.56 83.20
N ASP A 621 24.09 -117.03 83.87
CA ASP A 621 22.70 -116.76 83.46
C ASP A 621 22.26 -115.34 83.85
N GLN A 622 22.76 -114.82 84.98
CA GLN A 622 22.60 -113.41 85.32
C GLN A 622 23.36 -112.51 84.35
N TRP A 623 24.50 -112.95 83.82
CA TRP A 623 25.27 -112.21 82.81
C TRP A 623 24.64 -112.29 81.41
N ILE A 624 24.11 -113.45 81.01
CA ILE A 624 23.37 -113.64 79.74
C ILE A 624 22.07 -112.82 79.74
N SER A 625 21.31 -112.84 80.84
CA SER A 625 20.09 -112.03 80.96
C SER A 625 20.38 -110.53 81.06
N PHE A 626 21.52 -110.11 81.61
CA PHE A 626 22.00 -108.73 81.51
C PHE A 626 22.33 -108.35 80.06
N LEU A 627 23.11 -109.17 79.35
CA LEU A 627 23.51 -108.91 77.96
C LEU A 627 22.31 -108.86 77.01
N LEU A 628 21.33 -109.78 77.12
CA LEU A 628 20.08 -109.71 76.34
C LEU A 628 19.27 -108.43 76.63
N ARG A 629 19.31 -107.94 77.88
CA ARG A 629 18.57 -106.75 78.31
C ARG A 629 19.23 -105.44 77.89
N GLU A 630 20.55 -105.41 77.75
CA GLU A 630 21.28 -104.26 77.21
C GLU A 630 21.25 -104.25 75.67
N SER A 631 21.46 -105.39 75.00
CA SER A 631 21.48 -105.48 73.54
C SER A 631 20.12 -105.24 72.88
N SER A 632 19.01 -105.43 73.59
CA SER A 632 17.66 -105.23 73.06
C SER A 632 17.19 -103.77 73.07
N ASN A 633 17.88 -102.86 73.78
CA ASN A 633 17.40 -101.50 74.00
C ASN A 633 17.92 -100.45 72.98
N THR A 634 18.69 -100.86 71.96
CA THR A 634 19.25 -99.96 70.93
C THR A 634 18.52 -100.02 69.59
N ARG A 635 17.18 -99.84 69.58
CA ARG A 635 16.43 -99.59 68.32
C ARG A 635 15.07 -98.91 68.54
N THR A 636 14.96 -97.62 68.20
CA THR A 636 13.93 -97.14 67.25
C THR A 636 14.14 -95.69 66.80
N LYS A 637 13.90 -95.47 65.50
CA LYS A 637 13.47 -94.21 64.84
C LYS A 637 14.41 -92.99 64.85
N HIS A 638 15.28 -93.01 63.85
CA HIS A 638 15.66 -91.81 63.09
C HIS A 638 14.43 -91.25 62.33
N ALA A 639 14.40 -89.95 62.06
CA ALA A 639 13.56 -89.27 61.05
C ALA A 639 14.38 -89.13 59.71
N PRO A 640 14.01 -88.40 58.64
CA PRO A 640 12.82 -87.57 58.37
C PRO A 640 12.14 -88.05 57.04
N PRO A 641 11.68 -87.25 56.04
CA PRO A 641 11.70 -85.78 55.86
C PRO A 641 10.72 -85.02 56.78
#